data_AF-A0A3S1A0N7-F1
#
_entry.id   AF-A0A3S1A0N7-F1
#
_cell.length_a   1.000
_cell.length_b   1.000
_cell.length_c   1.000
_cell.angle_alpha   90.00
_cell.angle_beta   90.00
_cell.angle_gamma   90.00
#
_symmetry.space_group_name_H-M   'P 1'
#
loop_
_entity.id
_entity.type
_entity.pdbx_description
1 polymer ?
#
loop_
_entity_poly.entity_id
_entity_poly.type
_entity_poly.pdbx_seq_one_letter_code
_entity_poly.pdbx_strand_id
1 'polypeptide(L)'
;MDQKFFRVPFASSGDRQTIPDSTQSSGAVSFPSGWGGDYAKDPTVDANAKPVEREAMNAILYAITNAVRQYQVSGFPEYITPADNNGGAFSYSSSAVVRYRAAANQQFKSYVSIADNNTSVPGTDETKWQEFIYREATTQEITEGTSGTTVVSPRRLKERTDIIDGEIDEINDSLTRVGNLQVAQVNIDAQGSVVLNAPTDCVQLLIIGHYTADAVESRDYWESKLSVNGAVVDTTPFYGYVTGSRGHGHHRRELLPFSQLVDMQLTAGDPINFGYTSNRSGSSTTFTVFYIQGVSTDKPDVPTAIIISPSSSTINAGGQQQLAATVLPANVAADYPVTWAVSDPTLGSVDSNGLYTANSGASGTQSVIASVSTGLASTATITQHIYLTNIDIGNAPPNLIADRTYTVPITYSPSNYTESVQASSSDSTIATLSIDGTLTISSGGTATLTLTGASSGVTDSITITATEEVVPERYLQIAEHLAEIATAGATAQAAARSNLGLGGLATKDSLTASDVGAVPQASASIGIDNLNTVISPGRKFQSLTSNATLARNYPVALAGMLDVIRTTDAGIRQTFYPYNTTDVYHRYCVDVGANPIVFSAWAMSGGDFLEKSQNLQDVPDKPTARDNIGVGYTISTSEPPASAAGYAAGHVWYQV
;
A
#
# COMPACT_ATOMS: atom_id res chain seq x y z
N MET A 1 4.65 -15.18 -11.47
CA MET A 1 4.02 -15.65 -10.21
C MET A 1 2.87 -14.70 -9.92
N ASP A 2 1.64 -15.18 -9.83
CA ASP A 2 0.49 -14.35 -9.40
C ASP A 2 0.56 -14.14 -7.88
N GLN A 3 1.49 -13.29 -7.45
CA GLN A 3 1.63 -12.97 -6.03
C GLN A 3 0.46 -12.07 -5.61
N LYS A 4 -0.33 -12.53 -4.64
CA LYS A 4 -1.42 -11.73 -4.07
C LYS A 4 -0.84 -10.56 -3.27
N PHE A 5 -1.15 -9.33 -3.69
CA PHE A 5 -0.92 -8.14 -2.89
C PHE A 5 -2.09 -7.90 -1.93
N PHE A 6 -1.83 -7.89 -0.63
CA PHE A 6 -2.85 -7.66 0.40
C PHE A 6 -3.03 -6.15 0.65
N ARG A 7 -3.79 -5.47 -0.23
CA ARG A 7 -4.10 -4.03 -0.04
C ARG A 7 -4.82 -3.79 1.29
N VAL A 8 -5.77 -4.66 1.62
CA VAL A 8 -6.52 -4.69 2.88
C VAL A 8 -6.32 -6.07 3.51
N PRO A 9 -5.88 -6.17 4.79
CA PRO A 9 -5.76 -7.46 5.47
C PRO A 9 -7.09 -8.21 5.54
N PHE A 10 -7.03 -9.54 5.56
CA PHE A 10 -8.21 -10.40 5.67
C PHE A 10 -8.99 -10.09 6.95
N ALA A 11 -10.32 -10.01 6.88
CA ALA A 11 -11.19 -9.65 8.01
C ALA A 11 -10.83 -8.31 8.70
N SER A 12 -10.21 -7.35 8.00
CA SER A 12 -9.91 -6.02 8.56
C SER A 12 -11.15 -5.25 9.03
N SER A 13 -12.32 -5.55 8.45
CA SER A 13 -13.62 -4.98 8.84
C SER A 13 -14.60 -6.03 9.37
N GLY A 14 -14.12 -7.27 9.62
CA GLY A 14 -14.93 -8.37 10.14
C GLY A 14 -14.68 -8.64 11.63
N ASP A 15 -15.54 -9.47 12.23
CA ASP A 15 -15.42 -9.88 13.63
C ASP A 15 -14.14 -10.68 13.87
N ARG A 16 -13.41 -10.33 14.92
CA ARG A 16 -12.16 -10.93 15.36
C ARG A 16 -12.13 -10.99 16.88
N GLN A 17 -11.56 -12.06 17.42
CA GLN A 17 -11.25 -12.17 18.85
C GLN A 17 -9.74 -12.08 19.10
N THR A 18 -9.34 -11.79 20.33
CA THR A 18 -7.92 -11.80 20.73
C THR A 18 -7.42 -13.23 20.85
N ILE A 19 -6.28 -13.53 20.22
CA ILE A 19 -5.58 -14.82 20.37
C ILE A 19 -4.45 -14.64 21.38
N PRO A 20 -4.40 -15.43 22.48
CA PRO A 20 -3.34 -15.29 23.48
C PRO A 20 -1.96 -15.73 22.97
N ASP A 21 -0.91 -15.06 23.47
CA ASP A 21 0.50 -15.47 23.28
C ASP A 21 0.96 -16.54 24.28
N SER A 22 0.13 -16.87 25.27
CA SER A 22 0.37 -17.95 26.23
C SER A 22 -0.49 -19.17 25.94
N THR A 23 0.06 -20.36 26.15
CA THR A 23 -0.71 -21.61 26.09
C THR A 23 -1.83 -21.60 27.13
N GLN A 24 -3.05 -21.86 26.67
CA GLN A 24 -4.23 -21.85 27.51
C GLN A 24 -4.41 -23.21 28.20
N SER A 25 -4.57 -23.21 29.53
CA SER A 25 -4.86 -24.42 30.31
C SER A 25 -6.21 -25.05 29.94
N SER A 26 -7.12 -24.28 29.35
CA SER A 26 -8.42 -24.73 28.84
C SER A 26 -8.35 -25.50 27.52
N GLY A 27 -7.17 -25.60 26.91
CA GLY A 27 -6.98 -26.18 25.58
C GLY A 27 -7.50 -25.31 24.43
N ALA A 28 -7.90 -24.06 24.71
CA ALA A 28 -8.30 -23.10 23.69
C ALA A 28 -7.11 -22.65 22.81
N VAL A 29 -7.43 -22.20 21.60
CA VAL A 29 -6.42 -21.74 20.63
C VAL A 29 -5.55 -20.60 21.17
N SER A 30 -4.23 -20.71 20.94
CA SER A 30 -3.22 -19.68 21.22
C SER A 30 -2.16 -19.69 20.12
N PHE A 31 -1.34 -18.63 20.00
CA PHE A 31 -0.29 -18.60 18.97
C PHE A 31 0.75 -19.74 19.13
N PRO A 32 1.24 -20.08 20.34
CA PRO A 32 2.20 -21.18 20.49
C PRO A 32 1.60 -22.57 20.30
N SER A 33 0.34 -22.78 20.69
CA SER A 33 -0.26 -24.13 20.74
C SER A 33 -1.20 -24.44 19.58
N GLY A 34 -1.62 -23.42 18.82
CA GLY A 34 -2.58 -23.58 17.72
C GLY A 34 -3.91 -24.18 18.19
N TRP A 35 -4.67 -24.76 17.26
CA TRP A 35 -5.83 -25.58 17.60
C TRP A 35 -5.36 -26.94 18.12
N GLY A 36 -5.52 -27.17 19.42
CA GLY A 36 -5.14 -28.43 20.07
C GLY A 36 -6.01 -29.62 19.69
N GLY A 37 -5.70 -30.80 20.23
CA GLY A 37 -6.36 -32.07 19.86
C GLY A 37 -7.88 -32.10 20.08
N ASP A 38 -8.41 -31.28 21.00
CA ASP A 38 -9.86 -31.17 21.23
C ASP A 38 -10.62 -30.62 20.01
N TYR A 39 -9.95 -29.88 19.11
CA TYR A 39 -10.55 -29.38 17.88
C TYR A 39 -10.66 -30.43 16.76
N ALA A 40 -10.00 -31.59 16.92
CA ALA A 40 -10.08 -32.70 15.97
C ALA A 40 -11.12 -33.76 16.40
N LYS A 41 -11.73 -33.60 17.57
CA LYS A 41 -12.72 -34.53 18.10
C LYS A 41 -14.10 -34.26 17.50
N ASP A 42 -14.93 -35.30 17.41
CA ASP A 42 -16.29 -35.19 16.90
C ASP A 42 -17.20 -34.48 17.93
N PRO A 43 -17.78 -33.30 17.59
CA PRO A 43 -18.68 -32.57 18.48
C PRO A 43 -19.94 -33.32 18.90
N THR A 44 -20.33 -34.36 18.15
CA THR A 44 -21.50 -35.19 18.43
C THR A 44 -21.20 -36.36 19.37
N VAL A 45 -19.92 -36.68 19.59
CA VAL A 45 -19.48 -37.88 20.32
C VAL A 45 -18.64 -37.55 21.56
N ASP A 46 -17.86 -36.46 21.57
CA ASP A 46 -17.01 -36.07 22.70
C ASP A 46 -17.41 -34.70 23.26
N ALA A 47 -17.79 -34.67 24.54
CA ALA A 47 -18.20 -33.45 25.23
C ALA A 47 -17.09 -32.40 25.36
N ASN A 48 -15.83 -32.80 25.18
CA ASN A 48 -14.67 -31.89 25.20
C ASN A 48 -14.30 -31.38 23.81
N ALA A 49 -14.97 -31.84 22.75
CA ALA A 49 -14.71 -31.39 21.39
C ALA A 49 -14.96 -29.88 21.26
N LYS A 50 -14.06 -29.18 20.57
CA LYS A 50 -14.12 -27.73 20.37
C LYS A 50 -14.33 -27.39 18.89
N PRO A 51 -15.31 -26.56 18.52
CA PRO A 51 -15.45 -26.09 17.15
C PRO A 51 -14.42 -25.01 16.84
N VAL A 52 -13.89 -24.97 15.62
CA VAL A 52 -13.04 -23.86 15.17
C VAL A 52 -13.88 -22.59 15.09
N GLU A 53 -13.60 -21.64 15.96
CA GLU A 53 -14.38 -20.41 16.07
C GLU A 53 -14.06 -19.47 14.91
N ARG A 54 -15.09 -18.97 14.21
CA ARG A 54 -14.94 -18.06 13.06
C ARG A 54 -14.08 -16.84 13.40
N GLU A 55 -14.32 -16.24 14.56
CA GLU A 55 -13.62 -15.05 15.02
C GLU A 55 -12.13 -15.33 15.32
N ALA A 56 -11.80 -16.56 15.77
CA ALA A 56 -10.40 -16.96 15.95
C ALA A 56 -9.70 -17.14 14.60
N MET A 57 -10.35 -17.84 13.67
CA MET A 57 -9.82 -18.04 12.32
C MET A 57 -9.58 -16.69 11.62
N ASN A 58 -10.55 -15.78 11.73
CA ASN A 58 -10.41 -14.42 11.20
C ASN A 58 -9.23 -13.67 11.82
N ALA A 59 -9.03 -13.77 13.14
CA ALA A 59 -7.93 -13.10 13.84
C ALA A 59 -6.56 -13.63 13.37
N ILE A 60 -6.42 -14.94 13.20
CA ILE A 60 -5.17 -15.56 12.73
C ILE A 60 -4.87 -15.16 11.27
N LEU A 61 -5.87 -15.24 10.38
CA LEU A 61 -5.71 -14.83 8.99
C LEU A 61 -5.43 -13.32 8.86
N TYR A 62 -6.07 -12.50 9.68
CA TYR A 62 -5.76 -11.07 9.77
C TYR A 62 -4.29 -10.85 10.19
N ALA A 63 -3.82 -11.51 11.25
CA ALA A 63 -2.45 -11.35 11.74
C ALA A 63 -1.41 -11.70 10.64
N ILE A 64 -1.61 -12.82 9.95
CA ILE A 64 -0.74 -13.27 8.85
C ILE A 64 -0.77 -12.26 7.69
N THR A 65 -1.96 -11.92 7.18
CA THR A 65 -2.09 -11.02 6.02
C THR A 65 -1.64 -9.59 6.32
N ASN A 66 -1.79 -9.14 7.57
CA ASN A 66 -1.28 -7.85 8.02
C ASN A 66 0.26 -7.85 8.07
N ALA A 67 0.89 -8.91 8.59
CA ALA A 67 2.34 -9.05 8.58
C ALA A 67 2.89 -9.10 7.13
N VAL A 68 2.28 -9.91 6.26
CA VAL A 68 2.67 -9.97 4.84
C VAL A 68 2.54 -8.61 4.15
N ARG A 69 1.47 -7.87 4.42
CA ARG A 69 1.29 -6.51 3.91
C ARG A 69 2.40 -5.58 4.39
N GLN A 70 2.83 -5.65 5.65
CA GLN A 70 3.94 -4.84 6.15
C GLN A 70 5.23 -5.12 5.37
N TYR A 71 5.54 -6.39 5.09
CA TYR A 71 6.68 -6.74 4.22
C TYR A 71 6.51 -6.21 2.79
N GLN A 72 5.33 -6.36 2.19
CA GLN A 72 5.05 -5.89 0.83
C GLN A 72 5.14 -4.36 0.68
N VAL A 73 4.81 -3.60 1.74
CA VAL A 73 4.75 -2.13 1.70
C VAL A 73 6.05 -1.49 2.20
N SER A 74 6.77 -2.13 3.12
CA SER A 74 7.88 -1.49 3.83
C SER A 74 9.17 -2.30 3.86
N GLY A 75 9.19 -3.49 3.26
CA GLY A 75 10.38 -4.33 3.10
C GLY A 75 10.83 -5.07 4.36
N PHE A 76 10.71 -4.46 5.54
CA PHE A 76 11.20 -4.99 6.81
C PHE A 76 10.12 -5.03 7.91
N PRO A 77 10.18 -6.03 8.82
CA PRO A 77 9.26 -6.13 9.95
C PRO A 77 9.52 -5.04 10.99
N GLU A 78 8.50 -4.68 11.78
CA GLU A 78 8.66 -3.76 12.90
C GLU A 78 9.45 -4.40 14.06
N TYR A 79 10.20 -3.60 14.79
CA TYR A 79 10.89 -4.02 16.01
C TYR A 79 9.88 -4.51 17.05
N ILE A 80 10.04 -5.77 17.46
CA ILE A 80 9.32 -6.42 18.55
C ILE A 80 9.74 -5.77 19.87
N THR A 81 8.84 -4.99 20.46
CA THR A 81 9.07 -4.38 21.77
C THR A 81 8.96 -5.44 22.87
N PRO A 82 9.48 -5.18 24.09
CA PRO A 82 9.24 -6.07 25.21
C PRO A 82 7.75 -6.33 25.47
N ALA A 83 6.89 -5.33 25.27
CA ALA A 83 5.44 -5.50 25.42
C ALA A 83 4.86 -6.51 24.40
N ASP A 84 5.36 -6.50 23.17
CA ASP A 84 4.97 -7.45 22.12
C ASP A 84 5.50 -8.88 22.39
N ASN A 85 6.45 -9.02 23.31
CA ASN A 85 7.08 -10.29 23.67
C ASN A 85 6.92 -10.61 25.17
N ASN A 86 5.67 -10.50 25.68
CA ASN A 86 5.30 -10.88 27.04
C ASN A 86 6.15 -10.22 28.15
N GLY A 87 6.61 -8.99 27.93
CA GLY A 87 7.46 -8.22 28.84
C GLY A 87 8.96 -8.49 28.72
N GLY A 88 9.39 -9.48 27.93
CA GLY A 88 10.80 -9.81 27.71
C GLY A 88 11.37 -9.17 26.45
N ALA A 89 12.61 -8.68 26.49
CA ALA A 89 13.27 -8.18 25.27
C ALA A 89 13.49 -9.32 24.25
N PHE A 90 13.09 -9.09 23.00
CA PHE A 90 13.32 -10.05 21.92
C PHE A 90 14.78 -10.00 21.45
N SER A 91 15.34 -11.14 21.08
CA SER A 91 16.75 -11.30 20.71
C SER A 91 16.90 -11.40 19.20
N TYR A 92 17.65 -10.49 18.59
CA TYR A 92 17.93 -10.46 17.14
C TYR A 92 19.32 -11.02 16.84
N SER A 93 19.44 -11.81 15.76
CA SER A 93 20.72 -12.20 15.18
C SER A 93 21.38 -11.02 14.44
N SER A 94 22.69 -11.13 14.22
CA SER A 94 23.40 -10.20 13.33
C SER A 94 22.77 -10.24 11.92
N SER A 95 22.78 -9.10 11.23
CA SER A 95 22.15 -8.86 9.92
C SER A 95 20.62 -8.84 9.89
N ALA A 96 19.93 -9.04 11.02
CA ALA A 96 18.48 -8.84 11.07
C ALA A 96 18.14 -7.37 10.82
N VAL A 97 17.25 -7.10 9.86
CA VAL A 97 16.80 -5.73 9.56
C VAL A 97 15.38 -5.54 10.08
N VAL A 98 15.17 -4.52 10.90
CA VAL A 98 13.88 -4.13 11.44
C VAL A 98 13.60 -2.67 11.16
N ARG A 99 12.34 -2.25 11.23
CA ARG A 99 11.96 -0.85 11.27
C ARG A 99 11.48 -0.45 12.66
N TYR A 100 11.84 0.74 13.11
CA TYR A 100 11.54 1.24 14.44
C TYR A 100 11.27 2.75 14.44
N ARG A 101 10.42 3.20 15.36
CA ARG A 101 10.21 4.62 15.72
C ARG A 101 10.08 4.70 17.23
N ALA A 102 10.70 5.69 17.87
CA ALA A 102 10.66 5.79 19.33
C ALA A 102 9.35 6.36 19.87
N ALA A 103 8.59 7.08 19.04
CA ALA A 103 7.27 7.60 19.38
C ALA A 103 6.33 7.58 18.17
N ALA A 104 5.01 7.55 18.41
CA ALA A 104 4.00 7.45 17.35
C ALA A 104 4.02 8.63 16.35
N ASN A 105 4.50 9.80 16.79
CA ASN A 105 4.65 11.00 15.97
C ASN A 105 5.99 11.08 15.20
N GLN A 106 6.90 10.13 15.41
CA GLN A 106 8.17 10.07 14.70
C GLN A 106 8.06 9.17 13.46
N GLN A 107 8.89 9.47 12.47
CA GLN A 107 9.03 8.63 11.27
C GLN A 107 9.69 7.30 11.63
N PHE A 108 9.32 6.26 10.89
CA PHE A 108 10.03 5.00 10.97
C PHE A 108 11.39 5.11 10.31
N LYS A 109 12.39 4.54 10.96
CA LYS A 109 13.72 4.28 10.42
C LYS A 109 13.94 2.78 10.35
N SER A 110 14.76 2.33 9.40
CA SER A 110 15.21 0.94 9.37
C SER A 110 16.57 0.81 10.01
N TYR A 111 16.80 -0.29 10.71
CA TYR A 111 18.04 -0.61 11.40
C TYR A 111 18.43 -2.04 11.10
N VAL A 112 19.73 -2.26 10.87
CA VAL A 112 20.35 -3.57 10.84
C VAL A 112 21.02 -3.86 12.17
N SER A 113 20.75 -5.04 12.72
CA SER A 113 21.49 -5.55 13.87
C SER A 113 22.91 -5.91 13.43
N ILE A 114 23.91 -5.42 14.15
CA ILE A 114 25.33 -5.71 13.87
C ILE A 114 25.95 -6.68 14.89
N ALA A 115 25.13 -7.22 15.81
CA ALA A 115 25.55 -8.19 16.81
C ALA A 115 24.53 -9.34 16.93
N ASP A 116 25.03 -10.53 17.30
CA ASP A 116 24.18 -11.65 17.67
C ASP A 116 23.63 -11.48 19.08
N ASN A 117 22.45 -12.06 19.31
CA ASN A 117 21.69 -11.94 20.55
C ASN A 117 21.40 -10.51 20.98
N ASN A 118 21.15 -9.64 20.01
CA ASN A 118 20.89 -8.23 20.25
C ASN A 118 19.49 -8.03 20.83
N THR A 119 19.41 -7.59 22.08
CA THR A 119 18.18 -7.30 22.80
C THR A 119 17.96 -5.80 23.05
N SER A 120 18.87 -4.93 22.58
CA SER A 120 18.74 -3.48 22.81
C SER A 120 17.72 -2.86 21.86
N VAL A 121 17.26 -1.65 22.20
CA VAL A 121 16.31 -0.90 21.37
C VAL A 121 17.07 -0.24 20.20
N PRO A 122 16.55 -0.31 18.96
CA PRO A 122 17.19 0.36 17.83
C PRO A 122 17.38 1.85 18.07
N GLY A 123 18.58 2.36 17.75
CA GLY A 123 18.96 3.76 17.96
C GLY A 123 19.42 4.12 19.38
N THR A 124 19.45 3.18 20.35
CA THR A 124 20.00 3.46 21.69
C THR A 124 21.43 2.97 21.88
N ASP A 125 21.89 2.02 21.07
CA ASP A 125 23.23 1.42 21.16
C ASP A 125 23.79 1.21 19.75
N GLU A 126 24.67 2.12 19.33
CA GLU A 126 25.30 2.13 18.01
C GLU A 126 26.27 0.96 17.81
N THR A 127 26.66 0.25 18.87
CA THR A 127 27.47 -0.97 18.76
C THR A 127 26.64 -2.21 18.44
N LYS A 128 25.32 -2.08 18.52
CA LYS A 128 24.37 -3.17 18.29
C LYS A 128 23.43 -2.91 17.12
N TRP A 129 23.13 -1.65 16.84
CA TRP A 129 22.26 -1.23 15.75
C TRP A 129 22.93 -0.18 14.88
N GLN A 130 22.83 -0.38 13.56
CA GLN A 130 23.19 0.60 12.56
C GLN A 130 21.94 0.97 11.75
N GLU A 131 21.73 2.25 11.43
CA GLU A 131 20.65 2.66 10.52
C GLU A 131 20.86 1.99 9.14
N PHE A 132 19.83 1.37 8.58
CA PHE A 132 19.91 0.63 7.34
C PHE A 132 20.00 1.58 6.16
N ILE A 133 21.02 1.40 5.31
CA ILE A 133 21.33 2.35 4.25
C ILE A 133 20.78 1.85 2.92
N TYR A 134 19.91 2.66 2.30
CA TYR A 134 19.21 2.31 1.06
C TYR A 134 19.98 2.65 -0.21
N ARG A 135 20.87 3.64 -0.14
CA ARG A 135 21.63 4.12 -1.30
C ARG A 135 23.00 4.69 -0.91
N GLU A 136 23.89 4.68 -1.87
CA GLU A 136 25.18 5.33 -1.81
C GLU A 136 25.05 6.86 -1.90
N ALA A 137 25.94 7.58 -1.23
CA ALA A 137 26.01 9.03 -1.27
C ALA A 137 26.35 9.56 -2.67
N THR A 138 25.77 10.70 -3.02
CA THR A 138 26.13 11.48 -4.21
C THR A 138 27.43 12.28 -3.96
N THR A 139 28.10 12.71 -5.03
CA THR A 139 29.32 13.54 -4.94
C THR A 139 29.07 14.87 -4.21
N GLN A 140 27.89 15.46 -4.40
CA GLN A 140 27.50 16.71 -3.74
C GLN A 140 27.29 16.52 -2.23
N GLU A 141 26.54 15.48 -1.82
CA GLU A 141 26.29 15.18 -0.39
C GLU A 141 27.60 14.94 0.39
N ILE A 142 28.61 14.34 -0.25
CA ILE A 142 29.94 14.12 0.34
C ILE A 142 30.70 15.44 0.50
N THR A 143 30.62 16.31 -0.50
CA THR A 143 31.34 17.59 -0.51
C THR A 143 30.78 18.55 0.54
N GLU A 144 29.45 18.57 0.70
CA GLU A 144 28.77 19.45 1.65
C GLU A 144 28.70 18.86 3.07
N GLY A 145 29.00 17.57 3.24
CA GLY A 145 28.86 16.87 4.52
C GLY A 145 27.41 16.83 5.04
N THR A 146 26.43 16.88 4.13
CA THR A 146 25.02 17.14 4.46
C THR A 146 24.19 15.88 4.75
N SER A 147 24.72 14.68 4.50
CA SER A 147 23.99 13.42 4.72
C SER A 147 24.71 12.48 5.69
N GLY A 148 24.10 12.22 6.85
CA GLY A 148 24.55 11.22 7.83
C GLY A 148 23.99 9.82 7.61
N THR A 149 23.17 9.60 6.58
CA THR A 149 22.39 8.36 6.39
C THR A 149 22.73 7.58 5.12
N THR A 150 23.74 8.04 4.36
CA THR A 150 24.19 7.44 3.09
C THR A 150 25.59 6.84 3.22
N VAL A 151 25.86 5.72 2.54
CA VAL A 151 27.21 5.11 2.53
C VAL A 151 28.13 5.90 1.61
N VAL A 152 29.33 6.22 2.09
CA VAL A 152 30.47 6.58 1.24
C VAL A 152 31.19 5.30 0.83
N SER A 153 31.16 4.97 -0.45
CA SER A 153 31.83 3.78 -0.99
C SER A 153 33.31 4.07 -1.30
N PRO A 154 34.13 3.02 -1.52
CA PRO A 154 35.51 3.21 -1.99
C PRO A 154 35.62 4.03 -3.28
N ARG A 155 34.68 3.91 -4.23
CA ARG A 155 34.70 4.71 -5.47
C ARG A 155 34.47 6.20 -5.19
N ARG A 156 33.57 6.52 -4.26
CA ARG A 156 33.27 7.90 -3.87
C ARG A 156 34.40 8.52 -3.07
N LEU A 157 35.02 7.73 -2.20
CA LEU A 157 36.20 8.15 -1.47
C LEU A 157 37.35 8.45 -2.44
N LYS A 158 37.58 7.58 -3.43
CA LYS A 158 38.61 7.78 -4.47
C LYS A 158 38.38 9.07 -5.27
N GLU A 159 37.16 9.34 -5.74
CA GLU A 159 36.81 10.58 -6.44
C GLU A 159 37.18 11.82 -5.61
N ARG A 160 36.93 11.80 -4.29
CA ARG A 160 37.28 12.93 -3.42
C ARG A 160 38.78 13.02 -3.15
N THR A 161 39.46 11.89 -2.98
CA THR A 161 40.93 11.85 -2.85
C THR A 161 41.60 12.43 -4.09
N ASP A 162 41.09 12.16 -5.29
CA ASP A 162 41.65 12.70 -6.55
C ASP A 162 41.52 14.22 -6.64
N ILE A 163 40.40 14.77 -6.15
CA ILE A 163 40.23 16.24 -6.04
C ILE A 163 41.25 16.82 -5.06
N ILE A 164 41.40 16.20 -3.89
CA ILE A 164 42.34 16.66 -2.85
C ILE A 164 43.79 16.56 -3.35
N ASP A 165 44.15 15.48 -4.05
CA ASP A 165 45.47 15.32 -4.64
C ASP A 165 45.73 16.43 -5.67
N GLY A 166 44.75 16.78 -6.51
CA GLY A 166 44.84 17.92 -7.42
C GLY A 166 45.00 19.27 -6.70
N GLU A 167 44.24 19.52 -5.63
CA GLU A 167 44.37 20.75 -4.82
C GLU A 167 45.74 20.82 -4.11
N ILE A 168 46.26 19.68 -3.66
CA ILE A 168 47.60 19.57 -3.04
C ILE A 168 48.68 19.86 -4.09
N ASP A 169 48.54 19.35 -5.31
CA ASP A 169 49.46 19.64 -6.41
C ASP A 169 49.45 21.14 -6.75
N GLU A 170 48.27 21.77 -6.83
CA GLU A 170 48.15 23.23 -7.03
C GLU A 170 48.80 24.06 -5.90
N ILE A 171 48.66 23.62 -4.65
CA ILE A 171 49.29 24.25 -3.49
C ILE A 171 50.80 24.04 -3.51
N ASN A 172 51.27 22.83 -3.84
CA ASN A 172 52.70 22.52 -3.96
C ASN A 172 53.35 23.35 -5.07
N ASP A 173 52.68 23.53 -6.21
CA ASP A 173 53.09 24.42 -7.29
C ASP A 173 53.13 25.89 -6.82
N SER A 174 52.18 26.29 -5.99
CA SER A 174 52.16 27.64 -5.39
C SER A 174 53.26 27.86 -4.34
N LEU A 175 53.66 26.83 -3.60
CA LEU A 175 54.73 26.88 -2.59
C LEU A 175 56.12 26.81 -3.22
N THR A 176 56.29 26.01 -4.28
CA THR A 176 57.51 26.01 -5.11
C THR A 176 57.70 27.33 -5.85
N ARG A 177 56.62 28.06 -6.19
CA ARG A 177 56.64 29.44 -6.70
C ARG A 177 57.25 30.49 -5.76
N VAL A 178 57.36 30.22 -4.47
CA VAL A 178 58.05 31.11 -3.51
C VAL A 178 59.51 30.65 -3.29
N GLY A 179 60.05 29.92 -4.27
CA GLY A 179 61.26 29.12 -4.23
C GLY A 179 62.44 29.75 -3.49
N ASN A 180 63.06 28.93 -2.63
CA ASN A 180 64.41 29.02 -2.10
C ASN A 180 65.06 30.41 -2.18
N LEU A 181 64.81 31.21 -1.14
CA LEU A 181 65.49 32.48 -0.89
C LEU A 181 67.01 32.26 -0.79
N GLN A 182 67.71 32.36 -1.91
CA GLN A 182 69.17 32.40 -1.88
C GLN A 182 69.60 33.79 -1.42
N VAL A 183 70.55 33.82 -0.50
CA VAL A 183 71.00 35.06 0.15
C VAL A 183 72.47 35.23 -0.16
N ALA A 184 72.82 36.29 -0.86
CA ALA A 184 74.22 36.69 -1.07
C ALA A 184 74.47 38.02 -0.36
N GLN A 185 75.45 38.05 0.54
CA GLN A 185 75.96 39.30 1.10
C GLN A 185 77.06 39.84 0.17
N VAL A 186 76.94 41.09 -0.23
CA VAL A 186 77.87 41.79 -1.11
C VAL A 186 78.44 42.98 -0.37
N ASN A 187 79.77 43.10 -0.40
CA ASN A 187 80.50 44.25 0.13
C ASN A 187 81.30 44.88 -1.01
N ILE A 188 81.18 46.19 -1.19
CA ILE A 188 82.00 46.97 -2.13
C ILE A 188 82.71 48.05 -1.30
N ASP A 189 84.00 47.87 -1.05
CA ASP A 189 84.83 48.60 -0.08
C ASP A 189 85.34 49.97 -0.56
N ALA A 190 85.31 50.21 -1.87
CA ALA A 190 85.55 51.48 -2.53
C ALA A 190 84.68 51.59 -3.80
N GLN A 191 84.71 52.72 -4.52
CA GLN A 191 84.01 52.85 -5.80
C GLN A 191 84.42 51.71 -6.75
N GLY A 192 83.45 50.92 -7.23
CA GLY A 192 83.73 49.68 -7.94
C GLY A 192 82.49 48.87 -8.30
N SER A 193 82.71 47.65 -8.78
CA SER A 193 81.64 46.74 -9.19
C SER A 193 81.90 45.31 -8.74
N VAL A 194 80.82 44.58 -8.40
CA VAL A 194 80.83 43.16 -8.10
C VAL A 194 79.86 42.44 -9.04
N VAL A 195 80.26 41.27 -9.54
CA VAL A 195 79.43 40.43 -10.41
C VAL A 195 78.97 39.21 -9.63
N LEU A 196 77.67 38.96 -9.61
CA LEU A 196 77.09 37.70 -9.13
C LEU A 196 76.49 36.92 -10.29
N ASN A 197 76.36 35.61 -10.15
CA ASN A 197 75.64 34.79 -11.13
C ASN A 197 74.21 34.56 -10.63
N ALA A 198 73.23 34.76 -11.50
CA ALA A 198 71.83 34.53 -11.19
C ALA A 198 71.57 33.06 -10.82
N PRO A 199 71.03 32.77 -9.63
CA PRO A 199 70.47 31.44 -9.35
C PRO A 199 69.13 31.33 -10.07
N THR A 200 68.93 30.21 -10.78
CA THR A 200 67.72 29.77 -11.53
C THR A 200 66.55 30.77 -11.64
N ASP A 201 66.18 31.13 -12.88
CA ASP A 201 64.96 31.82 -13.32
C ASP A 201 64.47 32.94 -12.38
N CYS A 202 65.39 33.85 -12.05
CA CYS A 202 65.13 35.01 -11.22
C CYS A 202 64.41 36.10 -12.03
N VAL A 203 63.30 36.64 -11.51
CA VAL A 203 62.57 37.77 -12.14
C VAL A 203 62.63 39.07 -11.37
N GLN A 204 63.00 39.00 -10.08
CA GLN A 204 63.09 40.15 -9.21
C GLN A 204 64.24 39.99 -8.22
N LEU A 205 64.90 41.09 -7.89
CA LEU A 205 65.84 41.16 -6.78
C LEU A 205 65.27 42.08 -5.71
N LEU A 206 65.27 41.62 -4.46
CA LEU A 206 65.14 42.51 -3.32
C LEU A 206 66.52 42.73 -2.72
N ILE A 207 67.00 43.97 -2.78
CA ILE A 207 68.30 44.38 -2.28
C ILE A 207 68.07 45.15 -0.99
N ILE A 208 68.67 44.72 0.12
CA ILE A 208 68.56 45.41 1.40
C ILE A 208 69.95 45.61 1.97
N GLY A 209 70.31 46.84 2.29
CA GLY A 209 71.68 47.14 2.71
C GLY A 209 71.83 48.49 3.37
N HIS A 210 73.08 48.93 3.45
CA HIS A 210 73.43 50.27 3.89
C HIS A 210 74.67 50.80 3.16
N TYR A 211 74.74 52.12 3.01
CA TYR A 211 75.95 52.82 2.64
C TYR A 211 76.74 53.20 3.89
N THR A 212 78.06 53.12 3.81
CA THR A 212 78.98 53.54 4.85
C THR A 212 79.90 54.63 4.32
N ALA A 213 80.15 55.66 5.10
CA ALA A 213 81.23 56.60 4.84
C ALA A 213 82.00 56.89 6.12
N ASP A 214 83.32 56.75 6.06
CA ASP A 214 84.24 57.19 7.11
C ASP A 214 84.80 58.56 6.70
N ALA A 215 84.51 59.63 7.45
CA ALA A 215 84.91 60.99 7.10
C ALA A 215 85.63 61.73 8.24
N VAL A 216 86.49 62.67 7.84
CA VAL A 216 87.11 63.68 8.72
C VAL A 216 86.35 65.01 8.53
N GLU A 217 86.00 65.64 9.64
CA GLU A 217 85.12 66.82 9.80
C GLU A 217 85.15 67.85 8.64
N SER A 218 84.07 67.94 7.86
CA SER A 218 83.80 69.02 6.87
C SER A 218 82.33 69.01 6.38
N ARG A 219 81.81 70.19 5.99
CA ARG A 219 80.45 70.39 5.40
C ARG A 219 80.43 69.86 3.97
N ASP A 220 80.12 68.59 3.79
CA ASP A 220 80.10 68.00 2.46
C ASP A 220 78.78 67.30 2.14
N TYR A 221 78.33 67.51 0.91
CA TYR A 221 77.24 66.75 0.31
C TYR A 221 77.78 65.38 -0.09
N TRP A 222 77.17 64.33 0.45
CA TRP A 222 77.48 62.96 0.11
C TRP A 222 76.31 62.36 -0.67
N GLU A 223 76.59 61.80 -1.85
CA GLU A 223 75.65 61.06 -2.65
C GLU A 223 76.25 59.70 -3.00
N SER A 224 75.53 58.64 -2.64
CA SER A 224 75.84 57.26 -3.00
C SER A 224 74.83 56.75 -4.02
N LYS A 225 75.30 56.02 -5.03
CA LYS A 225 74.49 55.40 -6.08
C LYS A 225 74.80 53.92 -6.19
N LEU A 226 73.75 53.10 -6.15
CA LEU A 226 73.81 51.69 -6.50
C LEU A 226 73.19 51.50 -7.88
N SER A 227 73.88 50.73 -8.72
CA SER A 227 73.42 50.34 -10.04
C SER A 227 73.41 48.83 -10.19
N VAL A 228 72.45 48.31 -10.94
CA VAL A 228 72.34 46.89 -11.32
C VAL A 228 72.31 46.84 -12.84
N ASN A 229 73.21 46.07 -13.44
CA ASN A 229 73.40 45.96 -14.89
C ASN A 229 73.50 47.33 -15.58
N GLY A 230 74.14 48.30 -14.93
CA GLY A 230 74.35 49.66 -15.43
C GLY A 230 73.18 50.64 -15.22
N ALA A 231 72.01 50.17 -14.79
CA ALA A 231 70.89 51.03 -14.42
C ALA A 231 71.01 51.45 -12.95
N VAL A 232 70.89 52.74 -12.63
CA VAL A 232 70.86 53.22 -11.25
C VAL A 232 69.54 52.79 -10.60
N VAL A 233 69.62 51.97 -9.55
CA VAL A 233 68.45 51.42 -8.84
C VAL A 233 68.20 52.12 -7.51
N ASP A 234 69.23 52.69 -6.87
CA ASP A 234 69.09 53.48 -5.66
C ASP A 234 70.03 54.69 -5.70
N THR A 235 69.56 55.82 -5.18
CA THR A 235 70.37 57.02 -4.95
C THR A 235 70.02 57.59 -3.59
N THR A 236 71.01 57.61 -2.70
CA THR A 236 70.83 58.09 -1.34
C THR A 236 71.69 59.34 -1.12
N PRO A 237 71.09 60.55 -1.14
CA PRO A 237 71.77 61.77 -0.74
C PRO A 237 71.73 61.95 0.78
N PHE A 238 72.83 62.45 1.35
CA PHE A 238 72.90 62.81 2.75
C PHE A 238 73.48 64.21 2.93
N TYR A 239 72.79 65.01 3.74
CA TYR A 239 73.19 66.35 4.15
C TYR A 239 73.23 66.37 5.67
N GLY A 240 74.43 66.35 6.23
CA GLY A 240 74.62 66.23 7.68
C GLY A 240 75.58 67.26 8.26
N TYR A 241 75.36 67.59 9.53
CA TYR A 241 76.34 68.22 10.40
C TYR A 241 76.98 67.13 11.27
N VAL A 242 78.31 67.07 11.29
CA VAL A 242 79.04 66.38 12.35
C VAL A 242 79.72 67.45 13.18
N THR A 243 79.21 67.71 14.38
CA THR A 243 79.77 68.70 15.29
C THR A 243 80.83 68.06 16.18
N GLY A 244 82.08 68.51 16.02
CA GLY A 244 83.20 68.27 16.93
C GLY A 244 84.14 69.48 16.92
N SER A 245 84.71 69.83 18.08
CA SER A 245 85.55 71.02 18.26
C SER A 245 86.98 70.75 17.82
N ARG A 246 87.58 71.68 17.07
CA ARG A 246 88.95 71.66 16.53
C ARG A 246 89.97 71.01 17.48
N GLY A 247 90.60 69.91 17.05
CA GLY A 247 91.90 69.48 17.60
C GLY A 247 92.17 67.98 17.65
N HIS A 248 91.15 67.13 17.59
CA HIS A 248 91.32 65.67 17.56
C HIS A 248 90.43 65.09 16.46
N GLY A 249 91.02 64.38 15.50
CA GLY A 249 90.27 63.78 14.38
C GLY A 249 89.30 62.73 14.90
N HIS A 250 88.05 63.11 15.15
CA HIS A 250 86.99 62.18 15.44
C HIS A 250 86.51 61.60 14.10
N HIS A 251 86.91 60.37 13.83
CA HIS A 251 86.35 59.60 12.71
C HIS A 251 84.93 59.23 13.10
N ARG A 252 83.93 59.75 12.37
CA ARG A 252 82.55 59.32 12.49
C ARG A 252 82.20 58.47 11.29
N ARG A 253 81.68 57.27 11.57
CA ARG A 253 81.10 56.36 10.59
C ARG A 253 79.59 56.62 10.52
N GLU A 254 79.09 56.97 9.35
CA GLU A 254 77.64 57.06 9.12
C GLU A 254 77.15 55.82 8.39
N LEU A 255 75.96 55.36 8.75
CA LEU A 255 75.28 54.20 8.14
C LEU A 255 73.92 54.65 7.61
N LEU A 256 73.71 54.54 6.30
CA LEU A 256 72.47 54.92 5.64
C LEU A 256 71.80 53.68 5.05
N PRO A 257 70.76 53.13 5.69
CA PRO A 257 70.10 51.93 5.19
C PRO A 257 69.28 52.23 3.93
N PHE A 258 69.14 51.23 3.07
CA PHE A 258 68.27 51.26 1.90
C PHE A 258 67.65 49.88 1.66
N SER A 259 66.53 49.89 0.94
CA SER A 259 65.90 48.68 0.41
C SER A 259 65.34 48.97 -0.96
N GLN A 260 65.67 48.15 -1.95
CA GLN A 260 65.25 48.35 -3.33
C GLN A 260 64.77 47.05 -3.94
N LEU A 261 63.58 47.10 -4.53
CA LEU A 261 63.08 46.04 -5.40
C LEU A 261 63.47 46.37 -6.85
N VAL A 262 64.06 45.41 -7.55
CA VAL A 262 64.54 45.57 -8.92
C VAL A 262 63.89 44.48 -9.77
N ASP A 263 63.10 44.90 -10.75
CA ASP A 263 62.55 44.00 -11.76
C ASP A 263 63.62 43.68 -12.80
N MET A 264 63.88 42.39 -13.02
CA MET A 264 64.85 41.97 -14.04
C MET A 264 64.62 40.54 -14.49
N GLN A 265 64.59 40.30 -15.81
CA GLN A 265 64.48 38.97 -16.38
C GLN A 265 65.88 38.36 -16.51
N LEU A 266 66.13 37.24 -15.82
CA LEU A 266 67.41 36.55 -15.82
C LEU A 266 67.20 35.03 -15.92
N THR A 267 68.09 34.37 -16.66
CA THR A 267 68.21 32.91 -16.71
C THR A 267 69.29 32.44 -15.73
N ALA A 268 69.24 31.17 -15.31
CA ALA A 268 70.29 30.56 -14.49
C ALA A 268 71.69 30.80 -15.08
N GLY A 269 72.58 31.40 -14.29
CA GLY A 269 73.97 31.68 -14.68
C GLY A 269 74.20 33.04 -15.36
N ASP A 270 73.16 33.83 -15.65
CA ASP A 270 73.33 35.18 -16.18
C ASP A 270 74.12 36.07 -15.22
N PRO A 271 75.06 36.89 -15.70
CA PRO A 271 75.83 37.78 -14.86
C PRO A 271 74.98 38.98 -14.41
N ILE A 272 75.00 39.26 -13.12
CA ILE A 272 74.37 40.42 -12.48
C ILE A 272 75.48 41.35 -11.98
N ASN A 273 75.62 42.50 -12.63
CA ASN A 273 76.66 43.47 -12.33
C ASN A 273 76.13 44.55 -11.38
N PHE A 274 76.58 44.52 -10.13
CA PHE A 274 76.32 45.58 -9.16
C PHE A 274 77.44 46.62 -9.23
N GLY A 275 77.10 47.88 -9.48
CA GLY A 275 78.04 48.99 -9.51
C GLY A 275 77.75 50.01 -8.41
N TYR A 276 78.78 50.40 -7.66
CA TYR A 276 78.71 51.41 -6.62
C TYR A 276 79.57 52.62 -6.96
N THR A 277 78.96 53.81 -6.87
CA THR A 277 79.68 55.09 -7.01
C THR A 277 79.28 56.04 -5.89
N SER A 278 80.23 56.87 -5.47
CA SER A 278 80.03 57.90 -4.46
C SER A 278 80.91 59.11 -4.80
N ASN A 279 80.36 60.31 -4.62
CA ASN A 279 81.12 61.55 -4.73
C ASN A 279 82.05 61.81 -3.53
N ARG A 280 82.07 60.90 -2.54
CA ARG A 280 82.90 60.96 -1.34
C ARG A 280 83.97 59.88 -1.34
N SER A 281 85.22 60.26 -1.06
CA SER A 281 86.34 59.34 -0.89
C SER A 281 86.23 58.55 0.41
N GLY A 282 86.51 57.24 0.38
CA GLY A 282 86.43 56.36 1.55
C GLY A 282 85.02 55.87 1.89
N SER A 283 84.07 55.97 0.96
CA SER A 283 82.74 55.38 1.09
C SER A 283 82.69 53.95 0.56
N SER A 284 81.84 53.13 1.16
CA SER A 284 81.58 51.74 0.80
C SER A 284 80.09 51.41 0.88
N THR A 285 79.69 50.26 0.36
CA THR A 285 78.33 49.74 0.53
C THR A 285 78.34 48.27 0.88
N THR A 286 77.40 47.88 1.74
CA THR A 286 77.15 46.49 2.12
C THR A 286 75.67 46.22 1.96
N PHE A 287 75.32 45.17 1.20
CA PHE A 287 73.93 44.81 0.98
C PHE A 287 73.76 43.30 0.84
N THR A 288 72.54 42.87 1.10
CA THR A 288 72.07 41.51 0.90
C THR A 288 71.15 41.48 -0.31
N VAL A 289 71.40 40.53 -1.21
CA VAL A 289 70.53 40.27 -2.36
C VAL A 289 69.67 39.06 -2.03
N PHE A 290 68.36 39.26 -2.12
CA PHE A 290 67.35 38.22 -2.10
C PHE A 290 66.88 38.00 -3.54
N TYR A 291 67.14 36.80 -4.07
CA TYR A 291 66.66 36.40 -5.38
C TYR A 291 65.20 35.99 -5.26
N ILE A 292 64.33 36.63 -6.02
CA ILE A 292 62.92 36.28 -6.12
C ILE A 292 62.73 35.61 -7.48
N GLN A 293 62.53 34.30 -7.42
CA GLN A 293 62.25 33.51 -8.60
C GLN A 293 60.91 33.93 -9.19
N GLY A 294 60.89 34.06 -10.50
CA GLY A 294 59.62 34.22 -11.18
C GLY A 294 59.01 32.88 -11.43
N VAL A 295 57.70 32.89 -11.48
CA VAL A 295 56.99 31.89 -12.26
C VAL A 295 57.54 32.01 -13.67
N SER A 296 58.18 30.96 -14.18
CA SER A 296 58.17 30.76 -15.62
C SER A 296 56.70 30.86 -16.03
N THR A 297 56.32 31.89 -16.78
CA THR A 297 55.03 31.91 -17.45
C THR A 297 55.09 31.00 -18.67
N ASP A 298 55.66 29.81 -18.54
CA ASP A 298 55.40 28.74 -19.48
C ASP A 298 53.89 28.47 -19.37
N LYS A 299 53.21 29.17 -20.27
CA LYS A 299 51.94 28.86 -20.86
C LYS A 299 51.66 27.36 -20.66
N PRO A 300 50.52 26.95 -20.10
CA PRO A 300 50.08 25.58 -20.27
C PRO A 300 50.12 25.29 -21.77
N ASP A 301 51.04 24.46 -22.24
CA ASP A 301 51.32 24.42 -23.68
C ASP A 301 50.14 23.84 -24.47
N VAL A 302 49.16 23.24 -23.79
CA VAL A 302 48.02 22.54 -24.40
C VAL A 302 46.71 22.76 -23.63
N PRO A 303 45.55 22.71 -24.32
CA PRO A 303 44.24 22.68 -23.68
C PRO A 303 44.01 21.40 -22.85
N THR A 304 43.27 21.52 -21.75
CA THR A 304 42.93 20.41 -20.86
C THR A 304 41.45 20.01 -20.91
N ALA A 305 40.54 20.92 -21.30
CA ALA A 305 39.12 20.61 -21.46
C ALA A 305 38.44 21.42 -22.59
N ILE A 306 37.36 20.87 -23.14
CA ILE A 306 36.42 21.57 -24.02
C ILE A 306 35.02 21.42 -23.42
N ILE A 307 34.33 22.54 -23.21
CA ILE A 307 32.95 22.57 -22.71
C ILE A 307 32.04 23.03 -23.85
N ILE A 308 30.99 22.28 -24.16
CA ILE A 308 29.96 22.68 -25.14
C ILE A 308 28.69 23.10 -24.41
N SER A 309 28.12 24.24 -24.81
CA SER A 309 26.85 24.77 -24.28
C SER A 309 25.87 25.11 -25.41
N PRO A 310 24.60 24.65 -25.34
CA PRO A 310 24.11 23.63 -24.40
C PRO A 310 24.74 22.26 -24.67
N SER A 311 24.87 21.42 -23.64
CA SER A 311 25.38 20.04 -23.78
C SER A 311 24.36 19.09 -24.39
N SER A 312 23.07 19.46 -24.38
CA SER A 312 22.03 18.79 -25.16
C SER A 312 20.93 19.75 -25.60
N SER A 313 20.24 19.43 -26.69
CA SER A 313 19.06 20.16 -27.15
C SER A 313 18.07 19.26 -27.88
N THR A 314 16.79 19.62 -27.86
CA THR A 314 15.74 18.97 -28.65
C THR A 314 15.14 19.98 -29.61
N ILE A 315 15.13 19.67 -30.91
CA ILE A 315 14.67 20.59 -31.96
C ILE A 315 13.73 19.89 -32.95
N ASN A 316 13.06 20.67 -33.80
CA ASN A 316 12.32 20.13 -34.94
C ASN A 316 13.30 19.71 -36.07
N ALA A 317 12.94 18.70 -36.84
CA ALA A 317 13.63 18.35 -38.08
C ALA A 317 13.59 19.54 -39.06
N GLY A 318 14.75 19.91 -39.63
CA GLY A 318 14.89 21.15 -40.39
C GLY A 318 15.18 22.41 -39.55
N GLY A 319 15.14 22.30 -38.22
CA GLY A 319 15.47 23.37 -37.29
C GLY A 319 16.98 23.57 -37.12
N GLN A 320 17.35 24.60 -36.36
CA GLN A 320 18.73 24.94 -36.06
C GLN A 320 18.97 25.07 -34.56
N GLN A 321 20.20 24.77 -34.12
CA GLN A 321 20.66 24.95 -32.74
C GLN A 321 22.06 25.55 -32.75
N GLN A 322 22.23 26.72 -32.12
CA GLN A 322 23.55 27.29 -31.87
C GLN A 322 24.21 26.56 -30.68
N LEU A 323 25.43 26.09 -30.89
CA LEU A 323 26.30 25.55 -29.86
C LEU A 323 27.50 26.49 -29.68
N ALA A 324 27.96 26.65 -28.44
CA ALA A 324 29.18 27.36 -28.11
C ALA A 324 30.19 26.38 -27.49
N ALA A 325 31.45 26.42 -27.93
CA ALA A 325 32.52 25.63 -27.34
C ALA A 325 33.53 26.56 -26.63
N THR A 326 33.84 26.24 -25.38
CA THR A 326 34.83 26.95 -24.57
C THR A 326 36.02 26.03 -24.31
N VAL A 327 37.20 26.43 -24.78
CA VAL A 327 38.47 25.72 -24.55
C VAL A 327 39.09 26.22 -23.25
N LEU A 328 39.49 25.28 -22.39
CA LEU A 328 40.13 25.58 -21.10
C LEU A 328 41.58 25.06 -21.06
N PRO A 329 42.50 25.82 -20.42
CA PRO A 329 42.27 27.14 -19.84
C PRO A 329 42.11 28.24 -20.91
N ALA A 330 41.37 29.32 -20.59
CA ALA A 330 40.96 30.32 -21.59
C ALA A 330 42.14 31.08 -22.24
N ASN A 331 43.26 31.18 -21.54
CA ASN A 331 44.48 31.86 -22.02
C ASN A 331 45.16 31.13 -23.19
N VAL A 332 44.85 29.85 -23.44
CA VAL A 332 45.40 29.09 -24.59
C VAL A 332 44.40 28.94 -25.74
N ALA A 333 43.12 29.28 -25.51
CA ALA A 333 42.03 29.02 -26.46
C ALA A 333 42.27 29.61 -27.85
N ALA A 334 42.93 30.77 -27.94
CA ALA A 334 43.19 31.45 -29.22
C ALA A 334 44.14 30.66 -30.15
N ASP A 335 45.03 29.84 -29.59
CA ASP A 335 45.98 29.02 -30.36
C ASP A 335 45.39 27.68 -30.80
N TYR A 336 44.23 27.31 -30.27
CA TYR A 336 43.59 26.02 -30.45
C TYR A 336 42.14 26.21 -30.96
N PRO A 337 41.96 26.62 -32.23
CA PRO A 337 40.64 26.83 -32.80
C PRO A 337 39.83 25.52 -32.77
N VAL A 338 38.57 25.64 -32.39
CA VAL A 338 37.63 24.52 -32.33
C VAL A 338 37.21 24.12 -33.75
N THR A 339 37.30 22.84 -34.06
CA THR A 339 36.72 22.21 -35.24
C THR A 339 35.47 21.45 -34.84
N TRP A 340 34.46 21.49 -35.71
CA TRP A 340 33.16 20.87 -35.47
C TRP A 340 32.92 19.71 -36.42
N ALA A 341 32.28 18.65 -35.91
CA ALA A 341 31.83 17.51 -36.69
C ALA A 341 30.52 16.94 -36.14
N VAL A 342 29.84 16.12 -36.95
CA VAL A 342 28.69 15.31 -36.54
C VAL A 342 29.02 13.84 -36.76
N SER A 343 28.50 12.96 -35.91
CA SER A 343 28.67 11.50 -36.07
C SER A 343 27.82 10.89 -37.20
N ASP A 344 26.71 11.50 -37.59
CA ASP A 344 25.81 11.04 -38.67
C ASP A 344 25.32 12.22 -39.54
N PRO A 345 25.97 12.44 -40.71
CA PRO A 345 25.58 13.49 -41.66
C PRO A 345 24.16 13.34 -42.24
N THR A 346 23.50 12.20 -42.08
CA THR A 346 22.11 12.02 -42.55
C THR A 346 21.10 12.75 -41.67
N LEU A 347 21.45 13.04 -40.40
CA LEU A 347 20.61 13.77 -39.46
C LEU A 347 20.78 15.30 -39.58
N GLY A 348 21.97 15.79 -39.91
CA GLY A 348 22.22 17.21 -40.07
C GLY A 348 23.69 17.55 -40.28
N SER A 349 24.02 18.84 -40.22
CA SER A 349 25.38 19.36 -40.36
C SER A 349 25.65 20.49 -39.36
N VAL A 350 26.90 20.70 -38.98
CA VAL A 350 27.34 21.81 -38.12
C VAL A 350 28.33 22.66 -38.89
N ASP A 351 28.20 23.99 -38.82
CA ASP A 351 29.15 24.92 -39.44
C ASP A 351 30.36 25.21 -38.54
N SER A 352 31.32 25.99 -39.05
CA SER A 352 32.53 26.36 -38.31
C SER A 352 32.27 27.23 -37.07
N ASN A 353 31.09 27.85 -36.98
CA ASN A 353 30.68 28.70 -35.85
C ASN A 353 29.87 27.92 -34.81
N GLY A 354 29.71 26.59 -34.97
CA GLY A 354 28.93 25.75 -34.06
C GLY A 354 27.41 25.83 -34.27
N LEU A 355 26.93 26.35 -35.41
CA LEU A 355 25.51 26.31 -35.75
C LEU A 355 25.17 24.94 -36.36
N TYR A 356 24.46 24.12 -35.58
CA TYR A 356 23.90 22.87 -36.07
C TYR A 356 22.61 23.13 -36.85
N THR A 357 22.47 22.53 -38.03
CA THR A 357 21.27 22.54 -38.87
C THR A 357 20.81 21.10 -39.10
N ALA A 358 19.62 20.77 -38.61
CA ALA A 358 18.99 19.47 -38.84
C ALA A 358 18.49 19.36 -40.28
N ASN A 359 18.62 18.18 -40.88
CA ASN A 359 17.99 17.89 -42.17
C ASN A 359 16.46 17.84 -42.01
N SER A 360 15.74 18.44 -42.96
CA SER A 360 14.28 18.42 -42.95
C SER A 360 13.76 16.98 -43.10
N GLY A 361 12.79 16.60 -42.26
CA GLY A 361 12.18 15.28 -42.27
C GLY A 361 13.05 14.13 -41.73
N ALA A 362 14.25 14.40 -41.22
CA ALA A 362 15.08 13.40 -40.55
C ALA A 362 14.84 13.46 -39.03
N SER A 363 14.53 12.32 -38.40
CA SER A 363 14.40 12.22 -36.94
C SER A 363 15.48 11.33 -36.34
N GLY A 364 15.99 11.68 -35.16
CA GLY A 364 16.98 10.86 -34.47
C GLY A 364 17.76 11.64 -33.43
N THR A 365 18.74 10.97 -32.82
CA THR A 365 19.66 11.57 -31.85
C THR A 365 21.09 11.51 -32.39
N GLN A 366 21.81 12.62 -32.29
CA GLN A 366 23.09 12.89 -32.91
C GLN A 366 24.07 13.51 -31.90
N SER A 367 25.33 13.07 -31.90
CA SER A 367 26.43 13.75 -31.21
C SER A 367 27.11 14.81 -32.08
N VAL A 368 27.05 16.08 -31.69
CA VAL A 368 27.86 17.16 -32.29
C VAL A 368 29.17 17.25 -31.53
N ILE A 369 30.28 17.12 -32.23
CA ILE A 369 31.63 16.95 -31.67
C ILE A 369 32.41 18.25 -31.89
N ALA A 370 32.95 18.81 -30.81
CA ALA A 370 33.93 19.90 -30.85
C ALA A 370 35.31 19.33 -30.52
N SER A 371 36.31 19.60 -31.35
CA SER A 371 37.69 19.13 -31.16
C SER A 371 38.71 20.23 -31.39
N VAL A 372 39.93 20.06 -30.85
CA VAL A 372 41.08 20.92 -31.13
C VAL A 372 42.27 20.09 -31.64
N SER A 373 43.32 20.75 -32.15
CA SER A 373 44.47 20.11 -32.81
C SER A 373 45.26 19.12 -31.94
N THR A 374 45.11 19.17 -30.62
CA THR A 374 45.74 18.21 -29.68
C THR A 374 45.05 16.84 -29.65
N GLY A 375 43.87 16.71 -30.29
CA GLY A 375 43.04 15.51 -30.24
C GLY A 375 42.01 15.50 -29.10
N LEU A 376 42.02 16.52 -28.22
CA LEU A 376 40.98 16.71 -27.22
C LEU A 376 39.63 16.99 -27.89
N ALA A 377 38.59 16.32 -27.43
CA ALA A 377 37.23 16.44 -27.97
C ALA A 377 36.16 16.44 -26.87
N SER A 378 35.03 17.06 -27.17
CA SER A 378 33.83 17.08 -26.34
C SER A 378 32.60 16.90 -27.23
N THR A 379 31.49 16.45 -26.66
CA THR A 379 30.27 16.10 -27.42
C THR A 379 29.02 16.74 -26.81
N ALA A 380 28.20 17.35 -27.64
CA ALA A 380 26.83 17.74 -27.31
C ALA A 380 25.83 16.80 -28.00
N THR A 381 24.68 16.56 -27.38
CA THR A 381 23.64 15.67 -27.92
C THR A 381 22.46 16.46 -28.48
N ILE A 382 22.20 16.34 -29.77
CA ILE A 382 21.01 16.92 -30.40
C ILE A 382 20.02 15.82 -30.70
N THR A 383 18.79 15.96 -30.21
CA THR A 383 17.66 15.11 -30.59
C THR A 383 16.71 15.91 -31.48
N GLN A 384 16.43 15.42 -32.68
CA GLN A 384 15.50 16.04 -33.61
C GLN A 384 14.28 15.15 -33.81
N HIS A 385 13.09 15.72 -33.61
CA HIS A 385 11.82 15.05 -33.92
C HIS A 385 11.14 15.73 -35.10
N ILE A 386 10.26 15.01 -35.77
CA ILE A 386 9.33 15.60 -36.73
C ILE A 386 8.13 16.08 -35.91
N TYR A 387 7.99 17.39 -35.80
CA TYR A 387 6.92 18.02 -35.02
C TYR A 387 5.58 17.96 -35.75
N LEU A 388 4.52 17.83 -34.97
CA LEU A 388 3.15 18.03 -35.40
C LEU A 388 2.94 19.50 -35.75
N THR A 389 2.12 19.69 -36.77
CA THR A 389 1.60 20.97 -37.24
C THR A 389 0.08 21.06 -37.01
N ASN A 390 -0.60 19.91 -36.97
CA ASN A 390 -2.01 19.81 -36.65
C ASN A 390 -2.31 18.48 -35.96
N ILE A 391 -3.21 18.55 -34.98
CA ILE A 391 -3.96 17.41 -34.44
C ILE A 391 -5.42 17.72 -34.74
N ASP A 392 -6.17 16.76 -35.28
CA ASP A 392 -7.61 16.89 -35.50
C ASP A 392 -8.30 15.69 -34.86
N ILE A 393 -8.93 15.95 -33.73
CA ILE A 393 -9.83 15.05 -33.02
C ILE A 393 -11.19 15.19 -33.68
N GLY A 394 -11.54 14.23 -34.52
CA GLY A 394 -12.83 14.20 -35.18
C GLY A 394 -14.00 14.01 -34.21
N ASN A 395 -15.21 13.88 -34.75
CA ASN A 395 -16.40 13.81 -33.93
C ASN A 395 -16.50 12.50 -33.12
N ALA A 396 -16.87 12.60 -31.85
CA ALA A 396 -17.25 11.46 -31.04
C ALA A 396 -18.61 10.87 -31.48
N PRO A 397 -18.83 9.55 -31.34
CA PRO A 397 -20.13 8.94 -31.58
C PRO A 397 -21.24 9.57 -30.72
N PRO A 398 -22.49 9.65 -31.22
CA PRO A 398 -23.61 10.11 -30.41
C PRO A 398 -24.00 9.08 -29.35
N ASN A 399 -24.65 9.53 -28.27
CA ASN A 399 -25.19 8.68 -27.19
C ASN A 399 -24.11 7.86 -26.46
N LEU A 400 -23.10 8.55 -25.92
CA LEU A 400 -22.07 7.93 -25.09
C LEU A 400 -22.68 7.47 -23.76
N ILE A 401 -22.48 6.21 -23.42
CA ILE A 401 -22.98 5.56 -22.20
C ILE A 401 -21.79 5.16 -21.33
N ALA A 402 -21.93 5.31 -20.00
CA ALA A 402 -20.96 4.86 -18.99
C ALA A 402 -20.60 3.38 -19.13
N ASP A 403 -19.42 3.01 -18.60
CA ASP A 403 -18.84 1.66 -18.62
C ASP A 403 -18.62 1.05 -20.01
N ARG A 404 -18.50 1.91 -21.05
CA ARG A 404 -18.26 1.48 -22.44
C ARG A 404 -17.08 2.21 -23.07
N THR A 405 -16.55 1.58 -24.12
CA THR A 405 -15.50 2.13 -24.97
C THR A 405 -16.03 2.44 -26.37
N TYR A 406 -15.50 3.51 -26.96
CA TYR A 406 -15.83 4.02 -28.28
C TYR A 406 -14.54 4.34 -29.03
N THR A 407 -14.66 4.58 -30.33
CA THR A 407 -13.54 5.03 -31.17
C THR A 407 -13.84 6.42 -31.71
N VAL A 408 -12.89 7.33 -31.58
CA VAL A 408 -12.89 8.68 -32.14
C VAL A 408 -11.81 8.73 -33.22
N PRO A 409 -12.13 9.15 -34.46
CA PRO A 409 -11.11 9.30 -35.49
C PRO A 409 -10.16 10.45 -35.11
N ILE A 410 -8.86 10.20 -35.13
CA ILE A 410 -7.83 11.22 -34.92
C ILE A 410 -6.93 11.26 -36.15
N THR A 411 -6.64 12.47 -36.64
CA THR A 411 -5.63 12.66 -37.69
C THR A 411 -4.48 13.53 -37.18
N TYR A 412 -3.26 13.08 -37.48
CA TYR A 412 -2.02 13.76 -37.11
C TYR A 412 -1.31 14.24 -38.38
N SER A 413 -0.93 15.52 -38.43
CA SER A 413 -0.21 16.11 -39.55
C SER A 413 1.12 16.73 -39.08
N PRO A 414 2.26 16.38 -39.66
CA PRO A 414 2.42 15.34 -40.69
C PRO A 414 2.23 13.94 -40.10
N SER A 415 1.85 12.96 -40.94
CA SER A 415 1.54 11.59 -40.49
C SER A 415 2.77 10.80 -40.02
N ASN A 416 3.98 11.25 -40.36
CA ASN A 416 5.25 10.67 -39.95
C ASN A 416 5.90 11.45 -38.80
N TYR A 417 5.12 12.19 -38.01
CA TYR A 417 5.62 12.84 -36.79
C TYR A 417 6.33 11.81 -35.89
N THR A 418 7.31 12.28 -35.11
CA THR A 418 8.05 11.41 -34.19
C THR A 418 8.11 11.92 -32.77
N GLU A 419 7.55 13.10 -32.50
CA GLU A 419 7.36 13.55 -31.12
C GLU A 419 6.31 12.71 -30.37
N SER A 420 6.36 12.74 -29.05
CA SER A 420 5.31 12.13 -28.22
C SER A 420 4.04 12.97 -28.18
N VAL A 421 2.87 12.33 -28.07
CA VAL A 421 1.58 13.00 -27.86
C VAL A 421 1.09 12.73 -26.44
N GLN A 422 0.68 13.78 -25.74
CA GLN A 422 0.18 13.72 -24.38
C GLN A 422 -1.34 13.85 -24.39
N ALA A 423 -2.02 12.89 -23.75
CA ALA A 423 -3.46 12.94 -23.56
C ALA A 423 -3.82 13.47 -22.17
N SER A 424 -4.85 14.29 -22.09
CA SER A 424 -5.40 14.80 -20.83
C SER A 424 -6.92 14.85 -20.87
N SER A 425 -7.54 14.82 -19.69
CA SER A 425 -8.98 14.97 -19.50
C SER A 425 -9.23 16.00 -18.41
N SER A 426 -10.24 16.86 -18.60
CA SER A 426 -10.71 17.75 -17.54
C SER A 426 -11.27 16.98 -16.33
N ASP A 427 -11.76 15.75 -16.56
CA ASP A 427 -12.20 14.82 -15.52
C ASP A 427 -12.05 13.37 -16.00
N SER A 428 -10.97 12.71 -15.58
CA SER A 428 -10.68 11.32 -15.93
C SER A 428 -11.59 10.31 -15.26
N THR A 429 -12.41 10.72 -14.28
CA THR A 429 -13.44 9.86 -13.69
C THR A 429 -14.69 9.77 -14.56
N ILE A 430 -14.86 10.68 -15.52
CA ILE A 430 -15.93 10.68 -16.53
C ILE A 430 -15.43 10.02 -17.81
N ALA A 431 -14.34 10.51 -18.40
CA ALA A 431 -13.83 9.98 -19.65
C ALA A 431 -12.33 10.16 -19.85
N THR A 432 -11.74 9.27 -20.64
CA THR A 432 -10.34 9.33 -21.09
C THR A 432 -10.25 9.04 -22.59
N LEU A 433 -9.34 9.72 -23.29
CA LEU A 433 -9.03 9.50 -24.71
C LEU A 433 -7.57 9.07 -24.83
N SER A 434 -7.34 7.95 -25.51
CA SER A 434 -6.01 7.48 -25.89
C SER A 434 -5.60 8.05 -27.25
N ILE A 435 -4.29 8.12 -27.50
CA ILE A 435 -3.69 8.68 -28.73
C ILE A 435 -4.06 7.91 -30.01
N ASP A 436 -4.52 6.67 -29.87
CA ASP A 436 -4.99 5.80 -30.95
C ASP A 436 -6.49 6.00 -31.29
N GLY A 437 -7.17 6.89 -30.56
CA GLY A 437 -8.59 7.16 -30.74
C GLY A 437 -9.51 6.35 -29.84
N THR A 438 -8.98 5.55 -28.91
CA THR A 438 -9.81 4.82 -27.96
C THR A 438 -10.36 5.77 -26.89
N LEU A 439 -11.68 5.99 -26.90
CA LEU A 439 -12.43 6.77 -25.93
C LEU A 439 -13.06 5.84 -24.90
N THR A 440 -12.70 5.98 -23.62
CA THR A 440 -13.29 5.21 -22.51
C THR A 440 -14.17 6.11 -21.67
N ILE A 441 -15.41 5.70 -21.44
CA ILE A 441 -16.37 6.40 -20.58
C ILE A 441 -16.53 5.59 -19.29
N SER A 442 -16.21 6.22 -18.16
CA SER A 442 -16.23 5.58 -16.83
C SER A 442 -17.46 5.97 -16.01
N SER A 443 -18.06 7.13 -16.25
CA SER A 443 -19.29 7.58 -15.58
C SER A 443 -20.08 8.56 -16.46
N GLY A 444 -21.34 8.80 -16.11
CA GLY A 444 -22.15 9.83 -16.74
C GLY A 444 -21.68 11.23 -16.36
N GLY A 445 -21.64 12.15 -17.32
CA GLY A 445 -21.14 13.51 -17.11
C GLY A 445 -20.60 14.15 -18.38
N THR A 446 -19.95 15.30 -18.23
CA THR A 446 -19.30 16.01 -19.34
C THR A 446 -17.82 16.17 -19.05
N ALA A 447 -16.97 15.86 -20.02
CA ALA A 447 -15.53 16.03 -19.92
C ALA A 447 -14.96 16.59 -21.22
N THR A 448 -13.90 17.40 -21.11
CA THR A 448 -13.12 17.88 -22.25
C THR A 448 -11.82 17.09 -22.30
N LEU A 449 -11.58 16.43 -23.43
CA LEU A 449 -10.44 15.58 -23.71
C LEU A 449 -9.50 16.34 -24.64
N THR A 450 -8.21 16.37 -24.33
CA THR A 450 -7.21 17.17 -25.08
C THR A 450 -6.00 16.32 -25.41
N LEU A 451 -5.53 16.41 -26.65
CA LEU A 451 -4.28 15.83 -27.11
C LEU A 451 -3.28 16.95 -27.44
N THR A 452 -2.04 16.82 -26.97
CA THR A 452 -0.98 17.82 -27.11
C THR A 452 0.31 17.20 -27.61
N GLY A 453 0.92 17.73 -28.67
CA GLY A 453 2.28 17.39 -29.07
C GLY A 453 3.29 17.86 -28.02
N ALA A 454 4.08 16.94 -27.46
CA ALA A 454 4.94 17.23 -26.31
C ALA A 454 6.08 18.22 -26.61
N SER A 455 6.52 18.30 -27.87
CA SER A 455 7.59 19.21 -28.31
C SER A 455 7.05 20.38 -29.14
N SER A 456 6.07 20.13 -30.02
CA SER A 456 5.46 21.18 -30.85
C SER A 456 4.49 22.07 -30.09
N GLY A 457 3.87 21.56 -29.03
CA GLY A 457 2.80 22.24 -28.30
C GLY A 457 1.49 22.34 -29.08
N VAL A 458 1.36 21.68 -30.24
CA VAL A 458 0.10 21.65 -31.01
C VAL A 458 -0.96 20.91 -30.20
N THR A 459 -2.13 21.52 -30.04
CA THR A 459 -3.24 20.99 -29.24
C THR A 459 -4.51 20.89 -30.05
N ASP A 460 -5.31 19.87 -29.76
CA ASP A 460 -6.73 19.87 -30.11
C ASP A 460 -7.57 19.25 -28.98
N SER A 461 -8.84 19.64 -28.88
CA SER A 461 -9.73 19.27 -27.78
C SER A 461 -11.14 18.94 -28.27
N ILE A 462 -11.74 17.92 -27.65
CA ILE A 462 -13.15 17.57 -27.83
C ILE A 462 -13.88 17.55 -26.49
N THR A 463 -15.05 18.18 -26.42
CA THR A 463 -15.96 18.03 -25.28
C THR A 463 -16.97 16.93 -25.59
N ILE A 464 -17.08 15.96 -24.68
CA ILE A 464 -18.04 14.87 -24.76
C ILE A 464 -19.02 14.96 -23.60
N THR A 465 -20.24 14.47 -23.82
CA THR A 465 -21.24 14.27 -22.78
C THR A 465 -21.71 12.82 -22.83
N ALA A 466 -21.59 12.14 -21.71
CA ALA A 466 -22.04 10.77 -21.52
C ALA A 466 -23.20 10.69 -20.52
N THR A 467 -24.09 9.74 -20.74
CA THR A 467 -25.17 9.40 -19.81
C THR A 467 -24.81 8.15 -19.03
N GLU A 468 -25.24 8.07 -17.77
CA GLU A 468 -25.16 6.82 -17.00
C GLU A 468 -25.85 5.68 -17.74
N GLU A 469 -25.31 4.46 -17.64
CA GLU A 469 -26.05 3.28 -18.07
C GLU A 469 -27.25 3.11 -17.13
N VAL A 470 -28.45 3.26 -17.67
CA VAL A 470 -29.67 2.92 -16.94
C VAL A 470 -29.68 1.41 -16.79
N VAL A 471 -29.10 0.91 -15.71
CA VAL A 471 -29.35 -0.46 -15.25
C VAL A 471 -30.77 -0.45 -14.67
N PRO A 472 -31.76 -1.08 -15.31
CA PRO A 472 -33.06 -1.23 -14.67
C PRO A 472 -32.86 -2.08 -13.42
N GLU A 473 -32.89 -1.44 -12.26
CA GLU A 473 -32.86 -2.15 -10.98
C GLU A 473 -34.06 -3.09 -10.95
N ARG A 474 -33.82 -4.40 -11.06
CA ARG A 474 -34.83 -5.43 -10.77
C ARG A 474 -34.92 -5.62 -9.26
N TYR A 475 -35.29 -4.58 -8.54
CA TYR A 475 -35.92 -4.75 -7.23
C TYR A 475 -37.43 -4.60 -7.40
N LEU A 476 -38.18 -5.41 -6.65
CA LEU A 476 -39.63 -5.28 -6.52
C LEU A 476 -39.94 -3.83 -6.15
N GLN A 477 -40.49 -3.05 -7.09
CA GLN A 477 -40.96 -1.71 -6.77
C GLN A 477 -42.13 -1.88 -5.80
N ILE A 478 -41.89 -1.60 -4.52
CA ILE A 478 -42.91 -1.65 -3.45
C ILE A 478 -44.13 -0.77 -3.81
N ALA A 479 -43.94 0.22 -4.69
CA ALA A 479 -44.98 1.10 -5.21
C ALA A 479 -46.16 0.34 -5.84
N GLU A 480 -45.93 -0.81 -6.47
CA GLU A 480 -46.97 -1.57 -7.19
C GLU A 480 -47.60 -2.68 -6.34
N HIS A 481 -47.24 -2.82 -5.06
CA HIS A 481 -47.83 -3.82 -4.15
C HIS A 481 -47.79 -5.26 -4.72
N LEU A 482 -46.77 -5.62 -5.50
CA LEU A 482 -46.64 -6.91 -6.20
C LEU A 482 -47.69 -7.15 -7.31
N ALA A 483 -48.36 -6.10 -7.81
CA ALA A 483 -49.32 -6.18 -8.92
C ALA A 483 -48.68 -6.73 -10.21
N GLU A 484 -47.37 -6.60 -10.36
CA GLU A 484 -46.61 -7.16 -11.47
C GLU A 484 -46.62 -8.70 -11.47
N ILE A 485 -46.65 -9.34 -10.29
CA ILE A 485 -46.75 -10.80 -10.16
C ILE A 485 -48.16 -11.26 -10.53
N ALA A 486 -49.18 -10.48 -10.15
CA ALA A 486 -50.56 -10.73 -10.56
C ALA A 486 -50.70 -10.63 -12.09
N THR A 487 -50.14 -9.58 -12.69
CA THR A 487 -50.14 -9.31 -14.14
C THR A 487 -49.36 -10.37 -14.93
N ALA A 488 -48.27 -10.89 -14.37
CA ALA A 488 -47.48 -11.97 -14.96
C ALA A 488 -48.20 -13.34 -14.99
N GLY A 489 -49.40 -13.43 -14.40
CA GLY A 489 -50.30 -14.57 -14.54
C GLY A 489 -50.05 -15.73 -13.57
N ALA A 490 -50.91 -16.74 -13.67
CA ALA A 490 -51.03 -17.81 -12.66
C ALA A 490 -49.72 -18.60 -12.42
N THR A 491 -48.89 -18.79 -13.45
CA THR A 491 -47.61 -19.49 -13.36
C THR A 491 -46.59 -18.73 -12.51
N ALA A 492 -46.47 -17.42 -12.72
CA ALA A 492 -45.56 -16.56 -11.96
C ALA A 492 -46.00 -16.48 -10.48
N GLN A 493 -47.30 -16.38 -10.24
CA GLN A 493 -47.86 -16.41 -8.89
C GLN A 493 -47.59 -17.76 -8.18
N ALA A 494 -47.66 -18.88 -8.90
CA ALA A 494 -47.34 -20.21 -8.34
C ALA A 494 -45.86 -20.35 -7.99
N ALA A 495 -44.97 -19.89 -8.87
CA ALA A 495 -43.53 -19.88 -8.61
C ALA A 495 -43.16 -18.99 -7.42
N ALA A 496 -43.76 -17.80 -7.32
CA ALA A 496 -43.54 -16.89 -6.19
C ALA A 496 -43.95 -17.54 -4.85
N ARG A 497 -45.13 -18.19 -4.80
CA ARG A 497 -45.56 -18.93 -3.60
C ARG A 497 -44.61 -20.07 -3.24
N SER A 498 -44.14 -20.83 -4.24
CA SER A 498 -43.18 -21.92 -4.03
C SER A 498 -41.87 -21.42 -3.42
N ASN A 499 -41.34 -20.30 -3.91
CA ASN A 499 -40.10 -19.71 -3.40
C ASN A 499 -40.25 -19.15 -1.97
N LEU A 500 -41.47 -18.76 -1.59
CA LEU A 500 -41.80 -18.31 -0.23
C LEU A 500 -42.17 -19.48 0.72
N GLY A 501 -42.13 -20.73 0.24
CA GLY A 501 -42.50 -21.90 1.04
C GLY A 501 -44.01 -21.98 1.36
N LEU A 502 -44.85 -21.26 0.61
CA LEU A 502 -46.30 -21.23 0.81
C LEU A 502 -46.97 -22.37 0.03
N GLY A 503 -47.70 -23.25 0.74
CA GLY A 503 -48.44 -24.37 0.15
C GLY A 503 -49.75 -23.95 -0.53
N GLY A 504 -50.45 -24.92 -1.15
CA GLY A 504 -51.70 -24.67 -1.90
C GLY A 504 -52.82 -24.02 -1.07
N LEU A 505 -52.85 -24.24 0.26
CA LEU A 505 -53.81 -23.62 1.17
C LEU A 505 -53.63 -22.10 1.30
N ALA A 506 -52.46 -21.55 0.99
CA ALA A 506 -52.21 -20.10 1.00
C ALA A 506 -52.99 -19.33 -0.08
N THR A 507 -53.74 -20.04 -0.93
CA THR A 507 -54.63 -19.46 -1.94
C THR A 507 -56.08 -19.32 -1.48
N LYS A 508 -56.42 -19.80 -0.28
CA LYS A 508 -57.79 -19.77 0.25
C LYS A 508 -57.95 -18.65 1.27
N ASP A 509 -59.02 -17.88 1.15
CA ASP A 509 -59.40 -16.86 2.13
C ASP A 509 -59.97 -17.46 3.43
N SER A 510 -60.38 -18.73 3.41
CA SER A 510 -60.86 -19.46 4.58
C SER A 510 -60.60 -20.96 4.45
N LEU A 511 -60.35 -21.63 5.58
CA LEU A 511 -60.14 -23.07 5.64
C LEU A 511 -61.45 -23.79 6.01
N THR A 512 -61.77 -24.86 5.29
CA THR A 512 -62.87 -25.76 5.63
C THR A 512 -62.40 -26.87 6.58
N ALA A 513 -63.33 -27.55 7.25
CA ALA A 513 -63.02 -28.75 8.04
C ALA A 513 -62.31 -29.83 7.20
N SER A 514 -62.63 -29.91 5.89
CA SER A 514 -61.95 -30.80 4.94
C SER A 514 -60.50 -30.40 4.68
N ASP A 515 -60.18 -29.10 4.70
CA ASP A 515 -58.83 -28.59 4.42
C ASP A 515 -57.84 -28.93 5.55
N VAL A 516 -58.36 -29.15 6.76
CA VAL A 516 -57.56 -29.40 7.97
C VAL A 516 -57.80 -30.78 8.59
N GLY A 517 -58.59 -31.64 7.93
CA GLY A 517 -58.93 -32.97 8.44
C GLY A 517 -59.79 -32.97 9.71
N ALA A 518 -60.52 -31.89 10.00
CA ALA A 518 -61.42 -31.80 11.15
C ALA A 518 -62.77 -32.48 10.88
N VAL A 519 -63.39 -33.05 11.93
CA VAL A 519 -64.73 -33.65 11.86
C VAL A 519 -65.78 -32.52 11.76
N PRO A 520 -66.57 -32.42 10.67
CA PRO A 520 -67.55 -31.34 10.51
C PRO A 520 -68.68 -31.45 11.54
N GLN A 521 -69.03 -30.34 12.18
CA GLN A 521 -70.25 -30.23 12.99
C GLN A 521 -71.38 -29.65 12.15
N ALA A 522 -72.54 -30.29 12.14
CA ALA A 522 -73.72 -29.81 11.43
C ALA A 522 -74.19 -28.47 12.04
N SER A 523 -74.63 -27.55 11.17
CA SER A 523 -75.24 -26.28 11.57
C SER A 523 -76.78 -26.36 11.70
N ALA A 524 -77.38 -27.46 11.23
CA ALA A 524 -78.81 -27.71 11.26
C ALA A 524 -79.14 -29.05 11.90
N SER A 525 -80.35 -29.14 12.49
CA SER A 525 -80.83 -30.39 13.09
C SER A 525 -81.18 -31.43 12.01
N ILE A 526 -81.08 -32.72 12.35
CA ILE A 526 -81.44 -33.86 11.46
C ILE A 526 -82.90 -33.77 10.98
N GLY A 527 -83.80 -33.08 11.71
CA GLY A 527 -85.17 -32.87 11.25
C GLY A 527 -85.95 -34.18 11.21
N ILE A 528 -86.63 -34.47 10.10
CA ILE A 528 -87.50 -35.67 9.94
C ILE A 528 -86.79 -36.86 9.29
N ASP A 529 -85.48 -36.77 9.07
CA ASP A 529 -84.71 -37.79 8.36
C ASP A 529 -84.65 -39.11 9.14
N ASN A 530 -84.55 -40.21 8.39
CA ASN A 530 -84.32 -41.54 8.95
C ASN A 530 -82.82 -41.72 9.21
N LEU A 531 -82.41 -42.21 10.39
CA LEU A 531 -80.98 -42.34 10.70
C LEU A 531 -80.22 -43.29 9.76
N ASN A 532 -80.91 -44.18 9.03
CA ASN A 532 -80.30 -45.03 8.02
C ASN A 532 -79.88 -44.26 6.75
N THR A 533 -80.43 -43.07 6.52
CA THR A 533 -80.03 -42.20 5.39
C THR A 533 -78.95 -41.19 5.78
N VAL A 534 -78.63 -41.08 7.07
CA VAL A 534 -77.66 -40.11 7.62
C VAL A 534 -76.24 -40.71 7.59
N ILE A 535 -75.67 -40.83 6.39
CA ILE A 535 -74.41 -41.56 6.16
C ILE A 535 -73.15 -40.68 6.02
N SER A 536 -73.31 -39.36 5.87
CA SER A 536 -72.18 -38.44 5.74
C SER A 536 -71.41 -38.30 7.07
N PRO A 537 -70.07 -38.44 7.10
CA PRO A 537 -69.28 -38.23 8.31
C PRO A 537 -69.48 -36.85 8.93
N GLY A 538 -69.48 -36.78 10.26
CA GLY A 538 -69.65 -35.54 11.01
C GLY A 538 -70.50 -35.71 12.27
N ARG A 539 -70.47 -34.68 13.11
CA ARG A 539 -71.30 -34.56 14.31
C ARG A 539 -72.61 -33.88 13.97
N LYS A 540 -73.72 -34.58 14.17
CA LYS A 540 -75.08 -34.12 13.86
C LYS A 540 -75.91 -34.10 15.13
N PHE A 541 -77.02 -33.37 15.12
CA PHE A 541 -77.88 -33.27 16.30
C PHE A 541 -79.36 -33.30 15.92
N GLN A 542 -80.16 -33.95 16.76
CA GLN A 542 -81.61 -33.92 16.71
C GLN A 542 -82.09 -33.07 17.90
N SER A 543 -82.70 -31.92 17.63
CA SER A 543 -83.16 -31.00 18.68
C SER A 543 -84.55 -31.36 19.21
N LEU A 544 -85.38 -32.10 18.46
CA LEU A 544 -86.78 -32.36 18.80
C LEU A 544 -87.02 -33.84 19.05
N THR A 545 -87.47 -34.18 20.27
CA THR A 545 -87.81 -35.57 20.64
C THR A 545 -88.95 -36.14 19.79
N SER A 546 -89.89 -35.30 19.34
CA SER A 546 -90.96 -35.70 18.41
C SER A 546 -90.43 -36.20 17.05
N ASN A 547 -89.19 -35.85 16.71
CA ASN A 547 -88.54 -36.32 15.49
C ASN A 547 -87.64 -37.54 15.71
N ALA A 548 -87.08 -37.72 16.92
CA ALA A 548 -86.34 -38.91 17.31
C ALA A 548 -87.28 -40.08 17.61
N THR A 549 -87.68 -40.84 16.59
CA THR A 549 -88.65 -41.95 16.74
C THR A 549 -88.04 -43.28 16.31
N LEU A 550 -88.54 -44.39 16.87
CA LEU A 550 -88.13 -45.74 16.46
C LEU A 550 -88.41 -45.99 14.96
N ALA A 551 -89.49 -45.43 14.41
CA ALA A 551 -89.82 -45.51 12.99
C ALA A 551 -88.77 -44.82 12.08
N ARG A 552 -88.02 -43.86 12.63
CA ARG A 552 -86.88 -43.20 11.95
C ARG A 552 -85.54 -43.83 12.32
N ASN A 553 -85.53 -45.04 12.88
CA ASN A 553 -84.36 -45.81 13.28
C ASN A 553 -83.50 -45.17 14.38
N TYR A 554 -84.09 -44.36 15.25
CA TYR A 554 -83.45 -43.96 16.50
C TYR A 554 -83.46 -45.15 17.48
N PRO A 555 -82.40 -45.34 18.31
CA PRO A 555 -82.35 -46.43 19.29
C PRO A 555 -83.34 -46.22 20.44
N VAL A 556 -83.70 -44.96 20.72
CA VAL A 556 -84.64 -44.55 21.76
C VAL A 556 -85.45 -43.35 21.26
N ALA A 557 -86.68 -43.19 21.74
CA ALA A 557 -87.56 -42.08 21.38
C ALA A 557 -87.19 -40.77 22.11
N LEU A 558 -85.94 -40.31 21.97
CA LEU A 558 -85.37 -39.16 22.66
C LEU A 558 -84.41 -38.39 21.75
N ALA A 559 -84.50 -37.06 21.75
CA ALA A 559 -83.56 -36.18 21.05
C ALA A 559 -82.11 -36.41 21.49
N GLY A 560 -81.14 -36.12 20.64
CA GLY A 560 -79.74 -36.43 20.94
C GLY A 560 -78.76 -36.07 19.83
N MET A 561 -77.49 -36.32 20.08
CA MET A 561 -76.40 -36.15 19.12
C MET A 561 -76.11 -37.46 18.38
N LEU A 562 -75.81 -37.38 17.10
CA LEU A 562 -75.36 -38.50 16.28
C LEU A 562 -73.96 -38.18 15.74
N ASP A 563 -72.97 -38.96 16.13
CA ASP A 563 -71.66 -38.94 15.47
C ASP A 563 -71.64 -40.01 14.38
N VAL A 564 -71.32 -39.59 13.15
CA VAL A 564 -71.09 -40.49 12.01
C VAL A 564 -69.60 -40.47 11.69
N ILE A 565 -68.93 -41.60 11.86
CA ILE A 565 -67.48 -41.71 11.73
C ILE A 565 -67.17 -42.70 10.62
N ARG A 566 -66.31 -42.31 9.67
CA ARG A 566 -65.80 -43.23 8.65
C ARG A 566 -64.87 -44.25 9.32
N THR A 567 -65.14 -45.54 9.12
CA THR A 567 -64.31 -46.63 9.67
C THR A 567 -63.44 -47.30 8.61
N THR A 568 -63.87 -47.27 7.34
CA THR A 568 -63.11 -47.70 6.15
C THR A 568 -63.54 -46.81 4.97
N ASP A 569 -62.96 -46.99 3.78
CA ASP A 569 -63.34 -46.20 2.59
C ASP A 569 -64.85 -46.30 2.27
N ALA A 570 -65.48 -47.45 2.54
CA ALA A 570 -66.90 -47.71 2.31
C ALA A 570 -67.74 -47.80 3.59
N GLY A 571 -67.13 -48.01 4.76
CA GLY A 571 -67.83 -48.30 6.02
C GLY A 571 -67.92 -47.11 6.97
N ILE A 572 -69.00 -47.09 7.76
CA ILE A 572 -69.23 -46.08 8.80
C ILE A 572 -69.64 -46.72 10.14
N ARG A 573 -69.35 -46.00 11.23
CA ARG A 573 -69.94 -46.21 12.54
C ARG A 573 -70.83 -45.03 12.89
N GLN A 574 -71.99 -45.33 13.44
CA GLN A 574 -72.87 -44.35 14.04
C GLN A 574 -72.89 -44.53 15.56
N THR A 575 -72.71 -43.44 16.28
CA THR A 575 -72.86 -43.38 17.73
C THR A 575 -73.91 -42.34 18.09
N PHE A 576 -74.95 -42.75 18.79
CA PHE A 576 -76.03 -41.88 19.23
C PHE A 576 -75.96 -41.63 20.75
N TYR A 577 -76.04 -40.36 21.12
CA TYR A 577 -76.00 -39.86 22.48
C TYR A 577 -77.35 -39.17 22.77
N PRO A 578 -78.33 -39.87 23.36
CA PRO A 578 -79.57 -39.22 23.77
C PRO A 578 -79.28 -38.12 24.78
N TYR A 579 -80.00 -37.01 24.70
CA TYR A 579 -79.83 -35.91 25.62
C TYR A 579 -80.36 -36.25 27.00
N ASN A 580 -79.66 -35.76 28.03
CA ASN A 580 -80.00 -35.97 29.44
C ASN A 580 -79.92 -37.44 29.91
N THR A 581 -79.18 -38.29 29.20
CA THR A 581 -78.85 -39.66 29.61
C THR A 581 -77.35 -39.87 29.57
N THR A 582 -76.84 -40.85 30.32
CA THR A 582 -75.46 -41.35 30.17
C THR A 582 -75.34 -42.43 29.10
N ASP A 583 -76.46 -42.81 28.50
CA ASP A 583 -76.57 -43.91 27.55
C ASP A 583 -75.88 -43.55 26.23
N VAL A 584 -75.22 -44.53 25.63
CA VAL A 584 -74.58 -44.38 24.33
C VAL A 584 -74.91 -45.60 23.50
N TYR A 585 -75.48 -45.38 22.31
CA TYR A 585 -75.84 -46.44 21.39
C TYR A 585 -74.89 -46.43 20.20
N HIS A 586 -74.44 -47.62 19.78
CA HIS A 586 -73.56 -47.80 18.65
C HIS A 586 -74.20 -48.72 17.62
N ARG A 587 -73.92 -48.46 16.35
CA ARG A 587 -74.15 -49.39 15.25
C ARG A 587 -73.16 -49.13 14.14
N TYR A 588 -73.04 -50.07 13.22
CA TYR A 588 -72.15 -49.93 12.07
C TYR A 588 -72.85 -50.29 10.76
N CYS A 589 -72.32 -49.76 9.66
CA CYS A 589 -72.64 -50.14 8.30
C CYS A 589 -71.32 -50.42 7.60
N VAL A 590 -71.17 -51.62 7.01
CA VAL A 590 -69.92 -52.07 6.39
C VAL A 590 -69.69 -51.44 5.02
N ASP A 591 -70.76 -51.09 4.31
CA ASP A 591 -70.72 -50.48 2.98
C ASP A 591 -71.95 -49.58 2.78
N VAL A 592 -71.74 -48.27 2.77
CA VAL A 592 -72.80 -47.27 2.55
C VAL A 592 -73.25 -47.17 1.09
N GLY A 593 -72.54 -47.81 0.16
CA GLY A 593 -72.90 -47.92 -1.26
C GLY A 593 -73.80 -49.12 -1.59
N ALA A 594 -74.02 -50.03 -0.63
CA ALA A 594 -74.89 -51.19 -0.81
C ALA A 594 -76.36 -50.79 -1.01
N ASN A 595 -77.10 -51.55 -1.83
CA ASN A 595 -78.54 -51.35 -2.04
C ASN A 595 -79.34 -52.63 -1.71
N PRO A 596 -80.10 -52.68 -0.60
CA PRO A 596 -80.28 -51.61 0.39
C PRO A 596 -79.07 -51.45 1.32
N ILE A 597 -78.91 -50.25 1.89
CA ILE A 597 -77.90 -50.01 2.94
C ILE A 597 -78.30 -50.80 4.18
N VAL A 598 -77.39 -51.64 4.69
CA VAL A 598 -77.63 -52.49 5.86
C VAL A 598 -76.85 -51.96 7.07
N PHE A 599 -77.57 -51.64 8.14
CA PHE A 599 -76.99 -51.32 9.44
C PHE A 599 -77.10 -52.51 10.39
N SER A 600 -76.13 -52.67 11.29
CA SER A 600 -76.29 -53.53 12.46
C SER A 600 -77.44 -53.03 13.33
N ALA A 601 -77.97 -53.91 14.19
CA ALA A 601 -78.81 -53.47 15.29
C ALA A 601 -78.04 -52.46 16.18
N TRP A 602 -78.78 -51.57 16.83
CA TRP A 602 -78.23 -50.70 17.85
C TRP A 602 -77.83 -51.52 19.08
N ALA A 603 -76.60 -51.33 19.55
CA ALA A 603 -76.11 -51.89 20.80
C ALA A 603 -75.80 -50.76 21.78
N MET A 604 -76.27 -50.87 23.02
CA MET A 604 -76.00 -49.89 24.08
C MET A 604 -74.66 -50.22 24.76
N SER A 605 -73.76 -49.24 24.86
CA SER A 605 -72.47 -49.40 25.53
C SER A 605 -72.67 -49.46 27.05
N GLY A 606 -72.27 -50.57 27.68
CA GLY A 606 -72.32 -50.77 29.13
C GLY A 606 -73.56 -51.47 29.67
N GLY A 607 -74.31 -52.23 28.87
CA GLY A 607 -75.58 -52.86 29.28
C GLY A 607 -75.52 -54.22 30.01
N ASP A 608 -74.35 -54.82 30.25
CA ASP A 608 -74.24 -56.09 30.98
C ASP A 608 -74.14 -55.85 32.49
N PHE A 609 -75.21 -55.31 33.09
CA PHE A 609 -75.36 -55.29 34.55
C PHE A 609 -76.18 -56.49 35.00
N LEU A 610 -75.78 -57.12 36.12
CA LEU A 610 -76.59 -58.13 36.80
C LEU A 610 -77.92 -57.50 37.25
N GLU A 611 -79.03 -57.85 36.60
CA GLU A 611 -80.36 -57.38 37.00
C GLU A 611 -80.85 -58.13 38.24
N LYS A 612 -81.22 -57.41 39.30
CA LYS A 612 -81.76 -57.97 40.55
C LYS A 612 -82.97 -58.90 40.34
N SER A 613 -83.72 -58.71 39.27
CA SER A 613 -84.90 -59.50 38.88
C SER A 613 -84.56 -60.88 38.29
N GLN A 614 -83.33 -61.13 37.83
CA GLN A 614 -82.97 -62.36 37.11
C GLN A 614 -82.31 -63.44 37.97
N ASN A 615 -82.11 -63.18 39.27
CA ASN A 615 -81.73 -64.14 40.32
C ASN A 615 -80.73 -65.24 39.87
N LEU A 616 -79.64 -64.85 39.20
CA LEU A 616 -78.54 -65.73 38.76
C LEU A 616 -78.97 -66.83 37.75
N GLN A 617 -80.03 -66.63 36.97
CA GLN A 617 -80.39 -67.56 35.87
C GLN A 617 -79.49 -67.41 34.63
N ASP A 618 -78.82 -66.27 34.52
CA ASP A 618 -77.94 -65.82 33.45
C ASP A 618 -76.47 -66.24 33.63
N VAL A 619 -76.12 -66.91 34.74
CA VAL A 619 -74.79 -67.47 34.96
C VAL A 619 -74.70 -68.86 34.28
N PRO A 620 -73.93 -69.01 33.18
CA PRO A 620 -73.92 -70.25 32.39
C PRO A 620 -73.30 -71.44 33.13
N ASP A 621 -72.32 -71.16 34.01
CA ASP A 621 -71.62 -72.16 34.81
C ASP A 621 -71.60 -71.75 36.29
N LYS A 622 -72.72 -72.02 36.95
CA LYS A 622 -72.96 -71.69 38.37
C LYS A 622 -71.90 -72.33 39.29
N PRO A 623 -71.46 -73.58 39.11
CA PRO A 623 -70.36 -74.16 39.87
C PRO A 623 -69.06 -73.36 39.77
N THR A 624 -68.59 -73.08 38.54
CA THR A 624 -67.34 -72.36 38.31
C THR A 624 -67.38 -70.93 38.85
N ALA A 625 -68.52 -70.25 38.70
CA ALA A 625 -68.70 -68.90 39.24
C ALA A 625 -68.63 -68.86 40.78
N ARG A 626 -69.12 -69.91 41.46
CA ARG A 626 -69.06 -70.03 42.93
C ARG A 626 -67.64 -70.36 43.41
N ASP A 627 -66.90 -71.20 42.67
CA ASP A 627 -65.48 -71.47 42.96
C ASP A 627 -64.62 -70.21 42.81
N ASN A 628 -64.82 -69.43 41.74
CA ASN A 628 -64.02 -68.23 41.46
C ASN A 628 -64.19 -67.11 42.51
N ILE A 629 -65.34 -67.04 43.19
CA ILE A 629 -65.58 -66.08 44.28
C ILE A 629 -65.32 -66.69 45.68
N GLY A 630 -64.76 -67.89 45.74
CA GLY A 630 -64.35 -68.54 46.99
C GLY A 630 -65.49 -69.13 47.83
N VAL A 631 -66.67 -69.38 47.24
CA VAL A 631 -67.87 -69.92 47.93
C VAL A 631 -68.40 -71.23 47.31
N GLY A 632 -67.57 -71.92 46.54
CA GLY A 632 -67.94 -73.13 45.81
C GLY A 632 -68.26 -74.36 46.68
N TYR A 633 -67.73 -74.40 47.91
CA TYR A 633 -67.93 -75.49 48.87
C TYR A 633 -69.04 -75.20 49.91
N THR A 634 -69.79 -74.11 49.78
CA THR A 634 -70.73 -73.62 50.81
C THR A 634 -72.16 -74.14 50.56
N ILE A 635 -72.67 -75.00 51.46
CA ILE A 635 -74.10 -75.34 51.53
C ILE A 635 -74.80 -74.24 52.34
N SER A 636 -75.63 -73.44 51.69
CA SER A 636 -76.47 -72.43 52.35
C SER A 636 -77.70 -73.10 52.98
N THR A 637 -77.90 -72.93 54.29
CA THR A 637 -79.09 -73.40 55.01
C THR A 637 -79.77 -72.21 55.70
N SER A 638 -81.10 -72.22 55.77
CA SER A 638 -81.91 -71.17 56.43
C SER A 638 -81.92 -71.24 57.96
N GLU A 639 -81.31 -72.27 58.55
CA GLU A 639 -81.19 -72.43 60.00
C GLU A 639 -79.72 -72.47 60.45
N PRO A 640 -79.38 -71.88 61.62
CA PRO A 640 -78.02 -71.89 62.15
C PRO A 640 -77.59 -73.32 62.55
N PRO A 641 -76.31 -73.70 62.39
CA PRO A 641 -75.82 -75.02 62.79
C PRO A 641 -76.00 -75.28 64.29
N ALA A 642 -76.56 -76.44 64.66
CA ALA A 642 -76.83 -76.82 66.05
C ALA A 642 -75.57 -77.10 66.90
N SER A 643 -74.36 -77.07 66.31
CA SER A 643 -73.09 -77.25 67.03
C SER A 643 -71.89 -76.66 66.28
N ALA A 644 -70.79 -76.41 67.00
CA ALA A 644 -69.54 -75.85 66.45
C ALA A 644 -68.89 -76.70 65.33
N ALA A 645 -69.19 -78.00 65.25
CA ALA A 645 -68.71 -78.87 64.17
C ALA A 645 -69.31 -78.51 62.80
N GLY A 646 -70.50 -77.90 62.77
CA GLY A 646 -71.15 -77.46 61.52
C GLY A 646 -70.47 -76.25 60.87
N TYR A 647 -69.77 -75.41 61.64
CA TYR A 647 -69.03 -74.26 61.09
C TYR A 647 -67.69 -74.67 60.43
N ALA A 648 -67.09 -75.79 60.87
CA ALA A 648 -65.83 -76.28 60.33
C ALA A 648 -65.94 -76.97 58.95
N ALA A 649 -67.15 -77.28 58.49
CA ALA A 649 -67.43 -77.82 57.15
C ALA A 649 -67.78 -76.74 56.10
N GLY A 650 -67.60 -75.46 56.43
CA GLY A 650 -67.79 -74.36 55.48
C GLY A 650 -69.23 -73.87 55.32
N HIS A 651 -70.10 -74.07 56.31
CA HIS A 651 -71.44 -73.46 56.32
C HIS A 651 -71.36 -72.01 56.83
N VAL A 652 -71.78 -71.05 56.00
CA VAL A 652 -71.97 -69.65 56.39
C VAL A 652 -73.47 -69.39 56.54
N TRP A 653 -73.90 -69.03 57.74
CA TRP A 653 -75.27 -68.59 58.01
C TRP A 653 -75.35 -67.07 57.82
N TYR A 654 -76.30 -66.60 57.01
CA TYR A 654 -76.68 -65.19 56.95
C TYR A 654 -78.12 -65.04 57.43
N GLN A 655 -78.34 -64.07 58.31
CA GLN A 655 -79.68 -63.65 58.69
C GLN A 655 -80.19 -62.71 57.58
N VAL A 656 -81.34 -63.05 56.97
CA VAL A 656 -82.00 -62.18 55.97
C VAL A 656 -82.52 -60.93 56.63
#